data_AF-A0A2H3C0C0-F1
#
_entry.id   AF-A0A2H3C0C0-F1
#
_cell.length_a   1.000
_cell.length_b   1.000
_cell.length_c   1.000
_cell.angle_alpha   90.00
_cell.angle_beta   90.00
_cell.angle_gamma   90.00
#
_symmetry.space_group_name_H-M   'P 1'
#
loop_
_entity.id
_entity.type
_entity.pdbx_description
1 polymer ?
#
loop_
_entity_poly.entity_id
_entity_poly.type
_entity_poly.pdbx_seq_one_letter_code
_entity_poly.pdbx_strand_id
1 'polypeptide(L)'
;MAPETVIPSTATEVQSTPHAIPTEFKHPLDPLTPDEIAAVAFTVRSHVASKTEIKAIKFITCSLLPAPKKAVLAYLGISLTPGGKPEAPIPIVRKAEVDFLDIVNGHSYNVLLALGDGKWNIQAFERLSEGVQPQISVEELVACEKVVKNDPRVQQLAKEVGVLPEQIFCDGWAIGYDDRFPHTRRVQQAFVFARYSEHENLYAHPLDFIPVIDSNTDKVIHIDFPYHYKPSDEKGALTAQSAKFPELSEDALAAANRPRIPPPKKSFDFLPDLMEKNEGGYKPRDDIKPLHIVQPEGVSFKMNGHELEWQNWKMHISFTHREGIALSTITYNDNGKIRPILYRLSLAEMVVPYGAPEYPHPRKFAFDSGEYGMGTMANELSLGCDCVGQIHYLPGSYVAHDGSAVIVKNVICIHEEDSGVLWKHTDYRPGGRGQTVRRRRLVVSMVCTLANYEYIWNYQFYQDGTIELEARLTGILQVYVAQDGEKSKYGTLVAPNVNAQYHQHLFSVRVDPMIDGLNNTVIESDVLPIPEAETGSTENFAGNGFLTQETVLKKEAGRPYDWEKERRWRIVNSARQHYSSGKDVGYVVAMKGGITPMFARKDGWALKRAAFCNYPIWVCRDVEDEQGSRMWPAGKFVPQTRDSPADAIDSWVKGEQNIENEDILVYLTIGTTHIPRPEDWPVMPVEHLSITLKPQSFFTMNPSMDVPGTRDPRSVAAFSQDSSNNEGQSNCHCD
;
A
#
# COMPACT_ATOMS: atom_id res chain seq x y z
N MET A 1 32.60 3.28 -20.73
CA MET A 1 31.98 4.21 -19.77
C MET A 1 31.15 3.35 -18.84
N ALA A 2 31.34 3.46 -17.53
CA ALA A 2 30.36 2.87 -16.61
C ALA A 2 28.99 3.48 -16.96
N PRO A 3 27.91 2.69 -17.03
CA PRO A 3 26.58 3.27 -17.18
C PRO A 3 26.39 4.27 -16.04
N GLU A 4 26.03 5.51 -16.35
CA GLU A 4 25.60 6.46 -15.33
C GLU A 4 24.44 5.82 -14.57
N THR A 5 24.54 5.75 -13.24
CA THR A 5 23.47 5.27 -12.36
C THR A 5 22.21 6.06 -12.70
N VAL A 6 21.15 5.37 -13.09
CA VAL A 6 19.89 6.03 -13.47
C VAL A 6 19.21 6.43 -12.17
N ILE A 7 19.33 7.70 -11.82
CA ILE A 7 18.72 8.25 -10.60
C ILE A 7 17.25 8.54 -10.91
N PRO A 8 16.29 7.89 -10.22
CA PRO A 8 14.88 8.21 -10.38
C PRO A 8 14.61 9.67 -10.02
N SER A 9 13.61 10.30 -10.66
CA SER A 9 13.24 11.70 -10.36
C SER A 9 12.78 11.92 -8.92
N THR A 10 12.38 10.85 -8.22
CA THR A 10 11.99 10.87 -6.80
C THR A 10 13.17 10.85 -5.84
N ALA A 11 14.39 10.54 -6.32
CA ALA A 11 15.57 10.47 -5.47
C ALA A 11 16.15 11.86 -5.21
N THR A 12 16.40 12.16 -3.93
CA THR A 12 17.00 13.42 -3.51
C THR A 12 18.53 13.37 -3.50
N GLU A 13 19.11 12.19 -3.24
CA GLU A 13 20.56 11.99 -3.13
C GLU A 13 20.95 10.53 -3.40
N VAL A 14 22.19 10.30 -3.83
CA VAL A 14 22.76 8.95 -4.02
C VAL A 14 24.11 8.84 -3.32
N GLN A 15 24.29 7.76 -2.56
CA GLN A 15 25.51 7.48 -1.82
C GLN A 15 26.14 6.15 -2.27
N SER A 16 27.30 6.22 -2.92
CA SER A 16 27.99 5.06 -3.50
C SER A 16 29.00 4.39 -2.56
N THR A 17 29.53 5.12 -1.58
CA THR A 17 30.52 4.62 -0.62
C THR A 17 30.04 4.84 0.82
N PRO A 18 30.28 3.89 1.74
CA PRO A 18 29.98 4.12 3.15
C PRO A 18 30.95 5.16 3.74
N HIS A 19 30.42 6.13 4.47
CA HIS A 19 31.18 7.09 5.26
C HIS A 19 31.62 6.48 6.59
N ALA A 20 30.70 5.83 7.30
CA ALA A 20 30.96 5.10 8.53
C ALA A 20 29.92 3.99 8.70
N ILE A 21 30.36 2.75 8.98
CA ILE A 21 29.44 1.66 9.30
C ILE A 21 29.06 1.81 10.78
N PRO A 22 27.78 2.03 11.12
CA PRO A 22 27.35 2.05 12.51
C PRO A 22 27.69 0.71 13.17
N THR A 23 28.38 0.76 14.31
CA THR A 23 28.68 -0.46 15.11
C THR A 23 27.55 -0.81 16.06
N GLU A 24 26.61 0.11 16.28
CA GLU A 24 25.45 -0.02 17.16
C GLU A 24 24.23 0.60 16.49
N PHE A 25 23.04 0.06 16.78
CA PHE A 25 21.76 0.65 16.38
C PHE A 25 21.14 1.41 17.57
N LYS A 26 20.34 2.45 17.30
CA LYS A 26 19.56 3.13 18.36
C LYS A 26 18.33 2.33 18.74
N HIS A 27 17.59 1.87 17.73
CA HIS A 27 16.47 0.96 17.88
C HIS A 27 16.66 -0.27 16.97
N PRO A 28 16.36 -1.50 17.44
CA PRO A 28 16.65 -2.73 16.68
C PRO A 28 15.88 -2.86 15.37
N LEU A 29 14.76 -2.13 15.25
CA LEU A 29 13.92 -2.08 14.05
C LEU A 29 14.22 -0.88 13.13
N ASP A 30 15.23 -0.06 13.45
CA ASP A 30 15.63 1.04 12.58
C ASP A 30 16.05 0.49 11.21
N PRO A 31 15.56 1.08 10.10
CA PRO A 31 15.92 0.65 8.75
C PRO A 31 17.43 0.71 8.55
N LEU A 32 17.94 -0.01 7.54
CA LEU A 32 19.35 0.12 7.17
C LEU A 32 19.62 1.56 6.75
N THR A 33 20.68 2.14 7.31
CA THR A 33 21.17 3.45 6.90
C THR A 33 21.77 3.39 5.49
N PRO A 34 21.92 4.52 4.78
CA PRO A 34 22.62 4.56 3.49
C PRO A 34 24.04 3.98 3.55
N ASP A 35 24.76 4.22 4.65
CA ASP A 35 26.08 3.63 4.91
C ASP A 35 26.02 2.10 5.03
N GLU A 36 25.02 1.57 5.72
CA GLU A 36 24.82 0.13 5.83
C GLU A 36 24.46 -0.50 4.48
N ILE A 37 23.58 0.11 3.69
CA ILE A 37 23.23 -0.37 2.34
C ILE A 37 24.49 -0.46 1.47
N ALA A 38 25.28 0.62 1.40
CA ALA A 38 26.51 0.63 0.61
C ALA A 38 27.54 -0.40 1.11
N ALA A 39 27.67 -0.58 2.43
CA ALA A 39 28.58 -1.56 3.03
C ALA A 39 28.12 -3.01 2.78
N VAL A 40 26.82 -3.29 2.91
CA VAL A 40 26.23 -4.59 2.60
C VAL A 40 26.46 -4.94 1.14
N ALA A 41 26.17 -4.01 0.22
CA ALA A 41 26.38 -4.22 -1.20
C ALA A 41 27.87 -4.43 -1.54
N PHE A 42 28.78 -3.71 -0.87
CA PHE A 42 30.22 -3.92 -0.99
C PHE A 42 30.64 -5.34 -0.53
N THR A 43 30.12 -5.82 0.59
CA THR A 43 30.38 -7.18 1.08
C THR A 43 29.88 -8.23 0.07
N VAL A 44 28.67 -8.07 -0.47
CA VAL A 44 28.12 -8.98 -1.49
C VAL A 44 28.97 -8.97 -2.75
N ARG A 45 29.34 -7.79 -3.30
CA ARG A 45 30.23 -7.68 -4.45
C ARG A 45 31.57 -8.37 -4.22
N SER A 46 32.17 -8.16 -3.04
CA SER A 46 33.46 -8.75 -2.68
C SER A 46 33.38 -10.27 -2.58
N HIS A 47 32.28 -10.80 -2.02
CA HIS A 47 32.03 -12.23 -1.98
C HIS A 47 31.88 -12.81 -3.39
N VAL A 48 31.02 -12.20 -4.21
CA VAL A 48 30.78 -12.61 -5.61
C VAL A 48 32.09 -12.67 -6.40
N ALA A 49 32.89 -11.60 -6.35
CA ALA A 49 34.14 -11.49 -7.10
C ALA A 49 35.23 -12.49 -6.65
N SER A 50 35.19 -12.95 -5.39
CA SER A 50 36.25 -13.80 -4.80
C SER A 50 35.85 -15.27 -4.63
N LYS A 51 34.56 -15.59 -4.63
CA LYS A 51 34.04 -16.93 -4.28
C LYS A 51 33.11 -17.55 -5.31
N THR A 52 32.72 -16.82 -6.36
CA THR A 52 31.74 -17.29 -7.34
C THR A 52 32.22 -17.09 -8.78
N GLU A 53 31.54 -17.71 -9.73
CA GLU A 53 31.78 -17.50 -11.17
C GLU A 53 30.97 -16.36 -11.78
N ILE A 54 30.11 -15.70 -11.00
CA ILE A 54 29.23 -14.62 -11.46
C ILE A 54 30.08 -13.44 -11.92
N LYS A 55 29.89 -12.99 -13.17
CA LYS A 55 30.74 -11.95 -13.80
C LYS A 55 30.15 -10.55 -13.72
N ALA A 56 28.82 -10.45 -13.61
CA ALA A 56 28.13 -9.18 -13.51
C ALA A 56 26.87 -9.35 -12.67
N ILE A 57 26.66 -8.39 -11.76
CA ILE A 57 25.50 -8.39 -10.87
C ILE A 57 24.68 -7.12 -11.01
N LYS A 58 23.39 -7.25 -10.74
CA LYS A 58 22.43 -6.14 -10.59
C LYS A 58 21.73 -6.30 -9.24
N PHE A 59 21.95 -5.39 -8.29
CA PHE A 59 21.21 -5.38 -7.02
C PHE A 59 19.75 -4.99 -7.27
N ILE A 60 18.81 -5.63 -6.57
CA ILE A 60 17.37 -5.38 -6.71
C ILE A 60 16.78 -4.89 -5.39
N THR A 61 17.08 -5.58 -4.29
CA THR A 61 16.61 -5.20 -2.95
C THR A 61 17.76 -5.26 -1.95
N CYS A 62 17.72 -4.39 -0.93
CA CYS A 62 18.57 -4.45 0.25
C CYS A 62 17.78 -3.85 1.41
N SER A 63 17.51 -4.64 2.44
CA SER A 63 16.72 -4.17 3.58
C SER A 63 17.10 -4.85 4.88
N LEU A 64 16.67 -4.26 6.00
CA LEU A 64 16.83 -4.84 7.32
C LEU A 64 16.04 -6.15 7.36
N LEU A 65 16.68 -7.24 7.78
CA LEU A 65 15.96 -8.42 8.23
C LEU A 65 15.61 -8.19 9.71
N PRO A 66 14.32 -8.02 10.08
CA PRO A 66 13.95 -7.65 11.44
C PRO A 66 14.46 -8.66 12.47
N ALA A 67 14.88 -8.15 13.62
CA ALA A 67 15.27 -9.00 14.74
C ALA A 67 14.06 -9.80 15.27
N PRO A 68 14.29 -10.97 15.90
CA PRO A 68 13.21 -11.79 16.42
C PRO A 68 12.27 -11.02 17.36
N LYS A 69 10.95 -11.16 17.17
CA LYS A 69 9.91 -10.40 17.89
C LYS A 69 10.15 -10.37 19.39
N LYS A 70 10.38 -11.54 20.01
CA LYS A 70 10.61 -11.64 21.46
C LYS A 70 11.90 -10.94 21.91
N ALA A 71 12.95 -10.96 21.11
CA ALA A 71 14.19 -10.28 21.43
C ALA A 71 14.00 -8.75 21.41
N VAL A 72 13.23 -8.23 20.45
CA VAL A 72 12.86 -6.81 20.38
C VAL A 72 12.02 -6.41 21.60
N LEU A 73 11.01 -7.19 21.96
CA LEU A 73 10.16 -6.89 23.13
C LEU A 73 10.96 -6.92 24.44
N ALA A 74 11.87 -7.88 24.61
CA ALA A 74 12.77 -7.94 25.75
C ALA A 74 13.73 -6.74 25.81
N TYR A 75 14.30 -6.33 24.67
CA TYR A 75 15.15 -5.14 24.57
C TYR A 75 14.42 -3.86 24.97
N LEU A 76 13.16 -3.70 24.54
CA LEU A 76 12.33 -2.54 24.83
C LEU A 76 11.66 -2.57 26.21
N GLY A 77 11.81 -3.67 26.95
CA GLY A 77 11.17 -3.83 28.25
C GLY A 77 9.63 -3.92 28.15
N ILE A 78 9.10 -4.54 27.10
CA ILE A 78 7.66 -4.78 26.92
C ILE A 78 7.31 -6.20 27.39
N SER A 79 6.32 -6.33 28.27
CA SER A 79 5.89 -7.63 28.80
C SER A 79 5.10 -8.44 27.76
N LEU A 80 5.37 -9.76 27.70
CA LEU A 80 4.63 -10.69 26.85
C LEU A 80 3.25 -11.06 27.42
N THR A 81 3.00 -10.80 28.71
CA THR A 81 1.73 -11.14 29.37
C THR A 81 1.11 -9.92 30.07
N PRO A 82 -0.23 -9.89 30.24
CA PRO A 82 -0.89 -8.75 30.87
C PRO A 82 -0.41 -8.51 32.31
N GLY A 83 0.36 -7.44 32.55
CA GLY A 83 0.87 -7.09 33.88
C GLY A 83 2.07 -7.92 34.35
N GLY A 84 2.63 -8.75 33.46
CA GLY A 84 3.90 -9.44 33.68
C GLY A 84 5.10 -8.48 33.71
N LYS A 85 6.26 -9.02 34.10
CA LYS A 85 7.53 -8.31 33.96
C LYS A 85 8.12 -8.58 32.58
N PRO A 86 8.84 -7.62 31.98
CA PRO A 86 9.57 -7.86 30.75
C PRO A 86 10.60 -8.98 30.92
N GLU A 87 10.84 -9.73 29.85
CA GLU A 87 11.91 -10.72 29.82
C GLU A 87 13.29 -10.03 29.84
N ALA A 88 14.31 -10.77 30.25
CA ALA A 88 15.68 -10.26 30.22
C ALA A 88 16.11 -9.96 28.78
N PRO A 89 16.79 -8.82 28.50
CA PRO A 89 17.24 -8.50 27.16
C PRO A 89 18.07 -9.63 26.53
N ILE A 90 17.70 -10.00 25.30
CA ILE A 90 18.41 -11.00 24.50
C ILE A 90 19.35 -10.23 23.55
N PRO A 91 20.61 -10.64 23.35
CA PRO A 91 21.50 -10.01 22.38
C PRO A 91 20.89 -10.02 20.97
N ILE A 92 20.82 -8.84 20.35
CA ILE A 92 20.30 -8.66 18.99
C ILE A 92 21.48 -8.48 18.04
N VAL A 93 21.52 -9.31 17.00
CA VAL A 93 22.45 -9.16 15.87
C VAL A 93 21.72 -8.47 14.73
N ARG A 94 22.27 -7.35 14.25
CA ARG A 94 21.71 -6.61 13.12
C ARG A 94 21.94 -7.39 11.83
N LYS A 95 20.87 -7.67 11.09
CA LYS A 95 20.89 -8.49 9.87
C LYS A 95 20.35 -7.73 8.67
N ALA A 96 20.85 -8.06 7.49
CA ALA A 96 20.39 -7.51 6.22
C ALA A 96 20.05 -8.64 5.26
N GLU A 97 19.09 -8.39 4.40
CA GLU A 97 18.68 -9.26 3.32
C GLU A 97 18.82 -8.55 1.98
N VAL A 98 19.38 -9.25 0.99
CA VAL A 98 19.68 -8.71 -0.35
C VAL A 98 19.20 -9.68 -1.42
N ASP A 99 18.50 -9.14 -2.42
CA ASP A 99 18.25 -9.85 -3.68
C ASP A 99 19.06 -9.21 -4.81
N PHE A 100 19.72 -10.03 -5.63
CA PHE A 100 20.45 -9.56 -6.81
C PHE A 100 20.35 -10.56 -7.98
N LEU A 101 20.62 -10.08 -9.19
CA LEU A 101 20.64 -10.88 -10.42
C LEU A 101 22.08 -11.11 -10.92
N ASP A 102 22.40 -12.34 -11.33
CA ASP A 102 23.47 -12.63 -12.28
C ASP A 102 22.94 -12.37 -13.70
N ILE A 103 23.32 -11.22 -14.25
CA ILE A 103 22.78 -10.77 -15.55
C ILE A 103 23.30 -11.58 -16.74
N VAL A 104 24.39 -12.33 -16.57
CA VAL A 104 24.98 -13.14 -17.66
C VAL A 104 24.22 -14.44 -17.83
N ASN A 105 23.92 -15.11 -16.71
CA ASN A 105 23.23 -16.41 -16.72
C ASN A 105 21.71 -16.30 -16.48
N GLY A 106 21.22 -15.11 -16.07
CA GLY A 106 19.81 -14.88 -15.77
C GLY A 106 19.35 -15.55 -14.47
N HIS A 107 20.25 -15.75 -13.51
CA HIS A 107 19.93 -16.35 -12.21
C HIS A 107 19.70 -15.27 -11.15
N SER A 108 18.77 -15.53 -10.25
CA SER A 108 18.48 -14.65 -9.11
C SER A 108 19.05 -15.26 -7.83
N TYR A 109 19.50 -14.41 -6.91
CA TYR A 109 20.08 -14.81 -5.64
C TYR A 109 19.46 -14.05 -4.49
N ASN A 110 19.30 -14.71 -3.35
CA ASN A 110 18.98 -14.12 -2.05
C ASN A 110 20.16 -14.33 -1.10
N VAL A 111 20.54 -13.29 -0.37
CA VAL A 111 21.71 -13.28 0.50
C VAL A 111 21.33 -12.70 1.85
N LEU A 112 21.67 -13.43 2.92
CA LEU A 112 21.53 -12.97 4.29
C LEU A 112 22.89 -12.55 4.84
N LEU A 113 22.95 -11.40 5.49
CA LEU A 113 24.15 -10.88 6.11
C LEU A 113 23.90 -10.56 7.59
N ALA A 114 24.95 -10.65 8.40
CA ALA A 114 24.95 -10.22 9.79
C ALA A 114 26.11 -9.27 10.06
N LEU A 115 25.85 -8.23 10.84
CA LEU A 115 26.87 -7.30 11.32
C LEU A 115 27.59 -7.90 12.53
N GLY A 116 28.92 -8.01 12.45
CA GLY A 116 29.79 -8.48 13.54
C GLY A 116 31.16 -7.83 13.46
N ASP A 117 31.71 -7.41 14.60
CA ASP A 117 33.01 -6.71 14.70
C ASP A 117 33.16 -5.52 13.74
N GLY A 118 32.06 -4.75 13.58
CA GLY A 118 32.00 -3.58 12.69
C GLY A 118 32.02 -3.90 11.19
N LYS A 119 31.78 -5.16 10.80
CA LYS A 119 31.76 -5.60 9.40
C LYS A 119 30.54 -6.48 9.10
N TRP A 120 30.01 -6.33 7.90
CA TRP A 120 28.95 -7.21 7.39
C TRP A 120 29.55 -8.51 6.87
N ASN A 121 28.98 -9.64 7.30
CA ASN A 121 29.43 -10.99 6.94
C ASN A 121 28.27 -11.77 6.32
N ILE A 122 28.55 -12.47 5.21
CA ILE A 122 27.59 -13.37 4.55
C ILE A 122 27.27 -14.53 5.49
N GLN A 123 25.99 -14.74 5.77
CA GLN A 123 25.46 -15.87 6.56
C GLN A 123 24.87 -16.95 5.65
N ALA A 124 24.09 -16.54 4.65
CA ALA A 124 23.53 -17.40 3.63
C ALA A 124 23.69 -16.75 2.26
N PHE A 125 23.95 -17.58 1.24
CA PHE A 125 24.09 -17.15 -0.15
C PHE A 125 23.39 -18.19 -1.02
N GLU A 126 22.15 -17.90 -1.39
CA GLU A 126 21.24 -18.86 -2.00
C GLU A 126 20.88 -18.45 -3.41
N ARG A 127 21.01 -19.39 -4.35
CA ARG A 127 20.44 -19.23 -5.69
C ARG A 127 18.95 -19.56 -5.62
N LEU A 128 18.11 -18.65 -6.07
CA LEU A 128 16.67 -18.87 -6.16
C LEU A 128 16.35 -19.97 -7.20
N SER A 129 15.24 -20.66 -6.97
CA SER A 129 14.72 -21.67 -7.90
C SER A 129 14.56 -21.11 -9.31
N GLU A 130 14.71 -21.96 -10.31
CA GLU A 130 14.58 -21.57 -11.72
C GLU A 130 13.21 -20.93 -11.99
N GLY A 131 13.21 -19.75 -12.64
CA GLY A 131 12.00 -18.99 -12.95
C GLY A 131 11.50 -18.06 -11.83
N VAL A 132 12.11 -18.08 -10.65
CA VAL A 132 11.80 -17.13 -9.57
C VAL A 132 12.50 -15.79 -9.82
N GLN A 133 11.72 -14.72 -9.85
CA GLN A 133 12.19 -13.36 -10.16
C GLN A 133 11.94 -12.42 -8.97
N PRO A 134 12.94 -11.66 -8.50
CA PRO A 134 12.72 -10.57 -7.55
C PRO A 134 12.02 -9.39 -8.23
N GLN A 135 11.56 -8.42 -7.44
CA GLN A 135 10.87 -7.19 -7.87
C GLN A 135 11.50 -6.54 -9.11
N ILE A 136 10.68 -5.97 -10.01
CA ILE A 136 11.11 -5.07 -11.07
C ILE A 136 11.48 -3.74 -10.44
N SER A 137 12.75 -3.37 -10.57
CA SER A 137 13.30 -2.14 -9.97
C SER A 137 12.97 -0.89 -10.79
N VAL A 138 12.98 0.29 -10.15
CA VAL A 138 12.70 1.58 -10.81
C VAL A 138 13.66 1.83 -11.99
N GLU A 139 14.93 1.49 -11.85
CA GLU A 139 15.92 1.60 -12.93
C GLU A 139 15.58 0.71 -14.14
N GLU A 140 14.96 -0.46 -13.95
CA GLU A 140 14.48 -1.30 -15.05
C GLU A 140 13.25 -0.72 -15.74
N LEU A 141 12.38 -0.02 -15.01
CA LEU A 141 11.22 0.68 -15.57
C LEU A 141 11.67 1.89 -16.40
N VAL A 142 12.66 2.64 -15.94
CA VAL A 142 13.25 3.76 -16.71
C VAL A 142 14.00 3.24 -17.94
N ALA A 143 14.74 2.14 -17.80
CA ALA A 143 15.43 1.50 -18.92
C ALA A 143 14.44 0.99 -19.99
N CYS A 144 13.25 0.51 -19.58
CA CYS A 144 12.18 0.07 -20.46
C CYS A 144 11.83 1.12 -21.52
N GLU A 145 11.60 2.38 -21.12
CA GLU A 145 11.32 3.47 -22.06
C GLU A 145 12.46 3.69 -23.04
N LYS A 146 13.70 3.75 -22.54
CA LYS A 146 14.87 3.93 -23.38
C LYS A 146 15.01 2.81 -24.42
N VAL A 147 14.75 1.57 -24.04
CA VAL A 147 14.81 0.41 -24.95
C VAL A 147 13.72 0.50 -26.01
N VAL A 148 12.47 0.76 -25.60
CA VAL A 148 11.31 0.84 -26.50
C VAL A 148 11.47 1.98 -27.51
N LYS A 149 11.82 3.17 -27.03
CA LYS A 149 11.98 4.37 -27.85
C LYS A 149 13.06 4.21 -28.93
N ASN A 150 14.08 3.41 -28.66
CA ASN A 150 15.22 3.19 -29.58
C ASN A 150 15.07 1.95 -30.47
N ASP A 151 14.03 1.12 -30.31
CA ASP A 151 13.83 -0.05 -31.17
C ASP A 151 13.32 0.37 -32.57
N PRO A 152 14.02 0.00 -33.67
CA PRO A 152 13.63 0.42 -35.02
C PRO A 152 12.23 -0.05 -35.45
N ARG A 153 11.76 -1.20 -34.94
CA ARG A 153 10.41 -1.70 -35.27
C ARG A 153 9.35 -0.85 -34.57
N VAL A 154 9.58 -0.48 -33.31
CA VAL A 154 8.70 0.42 -32.56
C VAL A 154 8.62 1.79 -33.24
N GLN A 155 9.76 2.38 -33.63
CA GLN A 155 9.79 3.66 -34.34
C GLN A 155 9.04 3.59 -35.68
N GLN A 156 9.20 2.49 -36.42
CA GLN A 156 8.47 2.28 -37.67
C GLN A 156 6.96 2.18 -37.43
N LEU A 157 6.52 1.42 -36.42
CA LEU A 157 5.11 1.28 -36.07
C LEU A 157 4.49 2.59 -35.56
N ALA A 158 5.24 3.40 -34.81
CA ALA A 158 4.81 4.72 -34.37
C ALA A 158 4.67 5.69 -35.56
N LYS A 159 5.61 5.66 -36.50
CA LYS A 159 5.57 6.49 -37.72
C LYS A 159 4.35 6.21 -38.59
N GLU A 160 3.90 4.95 -38.68
CA GLU A 160 2.70 4.57 -39.42
C GLU A 160 1.42 5.24 -38.92
N VAL A 161 1.39 5.64 -37.64
CA VAL A 161 0.28 6.37 -37.01
C VAL A 161 0.62 7.85 -36.75
N GLY A 162 1.67 8.36 -37.38
CA GLY A 162 2.05 9.77 -37.36
C GLY A 162 2.67 10.24 -36.04
N VAL A 163 3.40 9.37 -35.34
CA VAL A 163 4.17 9.69 -34.12
C VAL A 163 5.66 9.63 -34.45
N LEU A 164 6.40 10.68 -34.07
CA LEU A 164 7.85 10.77 -34.27
C LEU A 164 8.62 10.02 -33.17
N PRO A 165 9.85 9.53 -33.43
CA PRO A 165 10.63 8.81 -32.43
C PRO A 165 10.79 9.53 -31.09
N GLU A 166 11.03 10.84 -31.11
CA GLU A 166 11.18 11.68 -29.92
C GLU A 166 9.88 11.82 -29.10
N GLN A 167 8.72 11.60 -29.73
CA GLN A 167 7.39 11.67 -29.14
C GLN A 167 6.97 10.35 -28.48
N ILE A 168 7.76 9.28 -28.59
CA ILE A 168 7.46 7.98 -27.98
C ILE A 168 7.86 8.01 -26.50
N PHE A 169 6.89 7.70 -25.64
CA PHE A 169 7.04 7.49 -24.20
C PHE A 169 6.34 6.18 -23.82
N CYS A 170 6.73 5.56 -22.71
CA CYS A 170 5.98 4.41 -22.23
C CYS A 170 6.13 4.14 -20.74
N ASP A 171 5.07 3.58 -20.17
CA ASP A 171 5.14 3.01 -18.82
C ASP A 171 5.60 1.55 -18.93
N GLY A 172 6.77 1.27 -18.35
CA GLY A 172 7.25 -0.09 -18.14
C GLY A 172 6.45 -0.77 -17.02
N TRP A 173 6.01 -2.00 -17.27
CA TRP A 173 5.23 -2.81 -16.33
C TRP A 173 5.83 -4.20 -16.26
N ALA A 174 5.73 -4.85 -15.10
CA ALA A 174 5.89 -6.29 -15.02
C ALA A 174 4.95 -6.96 -16.02
N ILE A 175 5.39 -8.06 -16.64
CA ILE A 175 4.55 -8.78 -17.60
C ILE A 175 3.31 -9.42 -16.94
N GLY A 176 3.24 -9.45 -15.60
CA GLY A 176 2.28 -10.23 -14.84
C GLY A 176 2.57 -11.71 -15.04
N TYR A 177 1.96 -12.31 -16.07
CA TYR A 177 2.21 -13.67 -16.49
C TYR A 177 1.92 -13.86 -17.99
N ASP A 178 2.79 -14.55 -18.71
CA ASP A 178 2.63 -14.92 -20.12
C ASP A 178 3.45 -16.18 -20.43
N ASP A 179 2.79 -17.28 -20.76
CA ASP A 179 3.39 -18.59 -21.00
C ASP A 179 4.10 -18.72 -22.36
N ARG A 180 3.98 -17.72 -23.23
CA ARG A 180 4.77 -17.67 -24.46
C ARG A 180 6.24 -17.42 -24.19
N PHE A 181 6.56 -16.74 -23.09
CA PHE A 181 7.94 -16.43 -22.73
C PHE A 181 8.47 -17.41 -21.67
N PRO A 182 9.72 -17.90 -21.81
CA PRO A 182 10.32 -18.74 -20.79
C PRO A 182 10.35 -18.03 -19.43
N HIS A 183 9.93 -18.70 -18.36
CA HIS A 183 9.92 -18.14 -16.99
C HIS A 183 11.32 -17.71 -16.50
N THR A 184 12.37 -18.30 -17.06
CA THR A 184 13.78 -17.94 -16.79
C THR A 184 14.17 -16.58 -17.35
N ARG A 185 13.41 -16.05 -18.32
CA ARG A 185 13.62 -14.71 -18.86
C ARG A 185 12.92 -13.69 -17.99
N ARG A 186 13.57 -12.57 -17.72
CA ARG A 186 13.03 -11.46 -16.93
C ARG A 186 12.32 -10.46 -17.84
N VAL A 187 10.98 -10.48 -17.83
CA VAL A 187 10.16 -9.86 -18.88
C VAL A 187 9.31 -8.71 -18.34
N GLN A 188 9.31 -7.61 -19.09
CA GLN A 188 8.42 -6.46 -18.92
C GLN A 188 7.52 -6.29 -20.16
N GLN A 189 6.40 -5.60 -19.98
CA GLN A 189 5.60 -5.04 -21.08
C GLN A 189 5.61 -3.51 -20.98
N ALA A 190 5.44 -2.83 -22.11
CA ALA A 190 5.45 -1.37 -22.18
C ALA A 190 4.14 -0.84 -22.75
N PHE A 191 3.42 -0.01 -22.00
CA PHE A 191 2.26 0.72 -22.52
C PHE A 191 2.74 2.00 -23.19
N VAL A 192 2.57 2.10 -24.50
CA VAL A 192 3.18 3.17 -25.31
C VAL A 192 2.21 4.33 -25.49
N PHE A 193 2.73 5.53 -25.34
CA PHE A 193 2.00 6.78 -25.49
C PHE A 193 2.78 7.75 -26.38
N ALA A 194 2.07 8.69 -27.00
CA ALA A 194 2.67 9.85 -27.63
C ALA A 194 2.68 11.04 -26.67
N ARG A 195 3.66 11.92 -26.82
CA ARG A 195 3.65 13.24 -26.19
C ARG A 195 4.07 14.28 -27.23
N TYR A 196 3.21 15.25 -27.52
CA TYR A 196 3.43 16.20 -28.62
C TYR A 196 4.10 17.49 -28.17
N SER A 197 4.07 17.78 -26.86
CA SER A 197 4.76 18.91 -26.25
C SER A 197 5.35 18.57 -24.88
N GLU A 198 6.32 19.36 -24.45
CA GLU A 198 6.97 19.20 -23.15
C GLU A 198 5.93 19.27 -22.02
N HIS A 199 5.97 18.31 -21.08
CA HIS A 199 5.07 18.16 -19.93
C HIS A 199 3.59 17.85 -20.22
N GLU A 200 3.17 17.75 -21.48
CA GLU A 200 1.81 17.35 -21.84
C GLU A 200 1.44 15.98 -21.24
N ASN A 201 0.14 15.84 -20.94
CA ASN A 201 -0.43 14.61 -20.42
C ASN A 201 -0.26 13.47 -21.43
N LEU A 202 0.75 12.61 -21.19
CA LEU A 202 1.07 11.50 -22.10
C LEU A 202 -0.09 10.50 -22.23
N TYR A 203 -0.89 10.32 -21.17
CA TYR A 203 -2.00 9.38 -21.16
C TYR A 203 -3.12 9.78 -22.11
N ALA A 204 -3.17 11.04 -22.57
CA ALA A 204 -4.14 11.48 -23.56
C ALA A 204 -3.92 10.88 -24.96
N HIS A 205 -2.77 10.25 -25.19
CA HIS A 205 -2.36 9.78 -26.51
C HIS A 205 -1.88 8.32 -26.51
N PRO A 206 -2.68 7.35 -26.04
CA PRO A 206 -2.29 5.93 -26.07
C PRO A 206 -2.09 5.44 -27.50
N LEU A 207 -1.04 4.65 -27.74
CA LEU A 207 -0.81 3.94 -29.00
C LEU A 207 -1.46 2.55 -28.98
N ASP A 208 -1.54 1.94 -30.15
CA ASP A 208 -2.29 0.72 -30.41
C ASP A 208 -1.45 -0.57 -30.36
N PHE A 209 -0.28 -0.54 -29.72
CA PHE A 209 0.61 -1.71 -29.59
C PHE A 209 1.36 -1.70 -28.26
N ILE A 210 1.79 -2.88 -27.82
CA ILE A 210 2.43 -3.12 -26.52
C ILE A 210 3.72 -3.93 -26.74
N PRO A 211 4.90 -3.29 -26.73
CA PRO A 211 6.17 -3.99 -26.76
C PRO A 211 6.39 -4.84 -25.50
N VAL A 212 7.08 -5.97 -25.68
CA VAL A 212 7.55 -6.85 -24.61
C VAL A 212 9.07 -6.85 -24.63
N ILE A 213 9.70 -6.68 -23.46
CA ILE A 213 11.14 -6.45 -23.32
C ILE A 213 11.75 -7.48 -22.38
N ASP A 214 12.96 -7.94 -22.72
CA ASP A 214 13.85 -8.66 -21.81
C ASP A 214 14.71 -7.67 -21.04
N SER A 215 14.52 -7.60 -19.72
CA SER A 215 15.14 -6.60 -18.82
C SER A 215 16.60 -6.89 -18.47
N ASN A 216 17.10 -8.07 -18.84
CA ASN A 216 18.51 -8.41 -18.67
C ASN A 216 19.30 -8.08 -19.94
N THR A 217 18.70 -8.27 -21.12
CA THR A 217 19.38 -8.01 -22.40
C THR A 217 19.07 -6.64 -23.01
N ASP A 218 18.15 -5.89 -22.41
CA ASP A 218 17.68 -4.57 -22.85
C ASP A 218 17.21 -4.58 -24.32
N LYS A 219 16.36 -5.58 -24.64
CA LYS A 219 15.85 -5.79 -26.01
C LYS A 219 14.35 -5.96 -26.02
N VAL A 220 13.70 -5.28 -26.98
CA VAL A 220 12.33 -5.62 -27.37
C VAL A 220 12.35 -7.02 -28.00
N ILE A 221 11.64 -7.97 -27.40
CA ILE A 221 11.57 -9.37 -27.86
C ILE A 221 10.30 -9.68 -28.63
N HIS A 222 9.22 -8.92 -28.42
CA HIS A 222 7.96 -9.06 -29.13
C HIS A 222 7.16 -7.75 -29.11
N ILE A 223 6.16 -7.60 -30.00
CA ILE A 223 5.25 -6.44 -30.01
C ILE A 223 3.83 -6.98 -30.22
N ASP A 224 2.99 -6.82 -29.19
CA ASP A 224 1.61 -7.25 -29.20
C ASP A 224 0.67 -6.16 -29.75
N PHE A 225 -0.40 -6.57 -30.44
CA PHE A 225 -1.48 -5.69 -30.85
C PHE A 225 -2.77 -6.11 -30.12
N PRO A 226 -3.27 -5.29 -29.19
CA PRO A 226 -4.51 -5.59 -28.49
C PRO A 226 -5.69 -5.76 -29.43
N TYR A 227 -6.57 -6.69 -29.07
CA TYR A 227 -7.82 -6.94 -29.77
C TYR A 227 -8.87 -5.89 -29.38
N HIS A 228 -9.78 -5.57 -30.30
CA HIS A 228 -10.81 -4.54 -30.09
C HIS A 228 -12.21 -5.10 -30.28
N TYR A 229 -13.21 -4.36 -29.83
CA TYR A 229 -14.60 -4.64 -30.15
C TYR A 229 -15.00 -3.94 -31.46
N LYS A 230 -15.71 -4.67 -32.33
CA LYS A 230 -16.12 -4.12 -33.64
C LYS A 230 -17.09 -2.95 -33.46
N PRO A 231 -16.84 -1.79 -34.10
CA PRO A 231 -17.81 -0.69 -34.11
C PRO A 231 -19.16 -1.17 -34.63
N SER A 232 -20.26 -0.66 -34.07
CA SER A 232 -21.66 -0.97 -34.45
C SER A 232 -22.20 -2.38 -34.18
N ASP A 233 -21.41 -3.30 -33.59
CA ASP A 233 -21.94 -4.59 -33.15
C ASP A 233 -22.53 -4.48 -31.73
N GLU A 234 -23.87 -4.41 -31.63
CA GLU A 234 -24.57 -4.39 -30.34
C GLU A 234 -24.31 -5.65 -29.48
N LYS A 235 -23.93 -6.77 -30.10
CA LYS A 235 -23.55 -7.99 -29.38
C LYS A 235 -22.12 -7.91 -28.84
N GLY A 236 -21.29 -7.01 -29.35
CA GLY A 236 -19.92 -6.79 -28.92
C GLY A 236 -18.97 -7.91 -29.36
N ALA A 237 -18.93 -8.21 -30.67
CA ALA A 237 -17.94 -9.15 -31.18
C ALA A 237 -16.52 -8.55 -31.18
N LEU A 238 -15.54 -9.37 -30.80
CA LEU A 238 -14.12 -9.03 -30.92
C LEU A 238 -13.66 -9.04 -32.38
N THR A 239 -12.61 -8.28 -32.67
CA THR A 239 -11.92 -8.29 -33.98
C THR A 239 -11.24 -9.63 -34.24
N ALA A 240 -10.61 -10.20 -33.21
CA ALA A 240 -10.05 -11.55 -33.21
C ALA A 240 -11.12 -12.63 -32.94
N GLN A 241 -10.81 -13.87 -33.32
CA GLN A 241 -11.71 -15.02 -33.12
C GLN A 241 -11.77 -15.52 -31.67
N SER A 242 -10.78 -15.14 -30.84
CA SER A 242 -10.61 -15.57 -29.45
C SER A 242 -9.96 -14.46 -28.65
N ALA A 243 -10.09 -14.52 -27.32
CA ALA A 243 -9.34 -13.67 -26.38
C ALA A 243 -7.95 -14.23 -26.05
N LYS A 244 -7.54 -15.36 -26.65
CA LYS A 244 -6.21 -15.96 -26.47
C LYS A 244 -5.15 -15.15 -27.25
N PHE A 245 -3.95 -15.06 -26.69
CA PHE A 245 -2.76 -14.61 -27.41
C PHE A 245 -2.48 -15.44 -28.67
N PRO A 246 -1.91 -14.83 -29.72
CA PRO A 246 -1.34 -15.55 -30.85
C PRO A 246 0.01 -16.19 -30.47
N GLU A 247 0.43 -17.21 -31.23
CA GLU A 247 1.76 -17.81 -31.05
C GLU A 247 2.87 -16.82 -31.43
N LEU A 248 4.06 -16.88 -30.80
CA LEU A 248 5.13 -15.89 -31.04
C LEU A 248 5.63 -15.82 -32.49
N SER A 249 5.41 -16.86 -33.29
CA SER A 249 5.76 -16.90 -34.71
C SER A 249 4.72 -16.28 -35.63
N GLU A 250 3.52 -15.98 -35.13
CA GLU A 250 2.45 -15.38 -35.91
C GLU A 250 2.60 -13.85 -35.97
N ASP A 251 2.03 -13.24 -37.02
CA ASP A 251 1.92 -11.78 -37.12
C ASP A 251 0.83 -11.29 -36.16
N ALA A 252 1.25 -10.61 -35.08
CA ALA A 252 0.35 -10.15 -34.03
C ALA A 252 -0.71 -9.14 -34.53
N LEU A 253 -0.39 -8.29 -35.52
CA LEU A 253 -1.35 -7.33 -36.07
C LEU A 253 -2.37 -8.05 -36.96
N ALA A 254 -1.92 -9.01 -37.77
CA ALA A 254 -2.81 -9.85 -38.57
C ALA A 254 -3.75 -10.66 -37.67
N ALA A 255 -3.25 -11.21 -36.57
CA ALA A 255 -4.05 -11.93 -35.57
C ALA A 255 -5.09 -11.03 -34.88
N ALA A 256 -4.74 -9.77 -34.60
CA ALA A 256 -5.67 -8.79 -34.05
C ALA A 256 -6.80 -8.42 -35.02
N ASN A 257 -6.61 -8.66 -36.33
CA ASN A 257 -7.62 -8.52 -37.39
C ASN A 257 -8.33 -7.16 -37.36
N ARG A 258 -7.54 -6.08 -37.25
CA ARG A 258 -7.99 -4.69 -37.26
C ARG A 258 -6.97 -3.78 -37.96
N PRO A 259 -7.38 -2.61 -38.46
CA PRO A 259 -6.43 -1.60 -38.90
C PRO A 259 -5.61 -1.03 -37.73
N ARG A 260 -4.53 -0.32 -38.07
CA ARG A 260 -3.80 0.53 -37.12
C ARG A 260 -4.70 1.67 -36.65
N ILE A 261 -4.58 2.03 -35.36
CA ILE A 261 -5.40 3.08 -34.74
C ILE A 261 -4.47 4.23 -34.32
N PRO A 262 -4.64 5.44 -34.87
CA PRO A 262 -3.83 6.58 -34.45
C PRO A 262 -4.21 7.03 -33.04
N PRO A 263 -3.24 7.54 -32.25
CA PRO A 263 -3.53 8.09 -30.95
C PRO A 263 -4.44 9.33 -31.08
N PRO A 264 -5.32 9.58 -30.08
CA PRO A 264 -6.05 10.84 -29.97
C PRO A 264 -5.09 12.03 -30.01
N LYS A 265 -5.56 13.20 -30.46
CA LYS A 265 -4.72 14.41 -30.60
C LYS A 265 -5.06 15.53 -29.61
N LYS A 266 -6.18 15.42 -28.87
CA LYS A 266 -6.52 16.39 -27.83
C LYS A 266 -5.65 16.12 -26.59
N SER A 267 -5.05 17.16 -26.02
CA SER A 267 -4.03 17.06 -24.97
C SER A 267 -4.59 16.67 -23.59
N PHE A 268 -5.80 17.13 -23.25
CA PHE A 268 -6.41 16.89 -21.94
C PHE A 268 -5.43 17.18 -20.79
N ASP A 269 -4.88 18.38 -20.81
CA ASP A 269 -3.90 18.81 -19.80
C ASP A 269 -4.56 19.09 -18.44
N PHE A 270 -3.78 18.91 -17.37
CA PHE A 270 -4.17 19.19 -16.00
C PHE A 270 -3.24 20.17 -15.29
N LEU A 271 -2.08 20.47 -15.88
CA LEU A 271 -1.17 21.49 -15.36
C LEU A 271 -1.72 22.88 -15.69
N PRO A 272 -1.84 23.81 -14.72
CA PRO A 272 -2.51 25.09 -14.95
C PRO A 272 -1.94 25.91 -16.12
N ASP A 273 -0.62 25.91 -16.31
CA ASP A 273 0.08 26.59 -17.40
C ASP A 273 -0.21 25.97 -18.77
N LEU A 274 -0.31 24.64 -18.85
CA LEU A 274 -0.72 23.94 -20.07
C LEU A 274 -2.22 24.08 -20.33
N MET A 275 -3.07 24.03 -19.31
CA MET A 275 -4.51 24.25 -19.43
C MET A 275 -4.80 25.67 -19.94
N GLU A 276 -4.14 26.70 -19.41
CA GLU A 276 -4.28 28.08 -19.89
C GLU A 276 -3.91 28.21 -21.38
N LYS A 277 -2.90 27.45 -21.82
CA LYS A 277 -2.42 27.46 -23.20
C LYS A 277 -3.30 26.64 -24.16
N ASN A 278 -3.75 25.46 -23.73
CA ASN A 278 -4.30 24.43 -24.62
C ASN A 278 -5.82 24.21 -24.43
N GLU A 279 -6.37 24.51 -23.25
CA GLU A 279 -7.79 24.30 -22.92
C GLU A 279 -8.55 25.64 -22.90
N GLY A 280 -9.45 25.82 -23.87
CA GLY A 280 -10.16 27.09 -24.07
C GLY A 280 -10.99 27.53 -22.87
N GLY A 281 -10.73 28.75 -22.37
CA GLY A 281 -11.52 29.37 -21.31
C GLY A 281 -11.15 28.95 -19.89
N TYR A 282 -10.02 28.25 -19.70
CA TYR A 282 -9.52 27.94 -18.37
C TYR A 282 -9.09 29.21 -17.61
N LYS A 283 -9.57 29.34 -16.37
CA LYS A 283 -8.96 30.19 -15.34
C LYS A 283 -9.08 29.49 -13.98
N PRO A 284 -8.09 29.62 -13.08
CA PRO A 284 -8.26 29.21 -11.69
C PRO A 284 -9.43 29.94 -11.02
N ARG A 285 -10.04 29.31 -10.01
CA ARG A 285 -11.09 29.94 -9.20
C ARG A 285 -10.51 31.08 -8.35
N ASP A 286 -11.22 32.20 -8.29
CA ASP A 286 -10.81 33.43 -7.58
C ASP A 286 -11.57 33.62 -6.23
N ASP A 287 -12.47 32.70 -5.89
CA ASP A 287 -13.32 32.74 -4.70
C ASP A 287 -12.74 31.96 -3.50
N ILE A 288 -11.71 31.14 -3.70
CA ILE A 288 -11.04 30.37 -2.63
C ILE A 288 -10.25 31.33 -1.72
N LYS A 289 -10.57 31.32 -0.41
CA LYS A 289 -9.86 32.12 0.59
C LYS A 289 -8.81 31.26 1.33
N PRO A 290 -7.65 31.83 1.71
CA PRO A 290 -6.64 31.08 2.44
C PRO A 290 -7.18 30.47 3.75
N LEU A 291 -6.78 29.23 4.03
CA LEU A 291 -7.04 28.53 5.28
C LEU A 291 -5.68 28.14 5.90
N HIS A 292 -5.30 28.83 6.99
CA HIS A 292 -4.00 28.60 7.64
C HIS A 292 -4.13 27.68 8.86
N ILE A 293 -3.34 26.61 8.87
CA ILE A 293 -3.19 25.70 10.01
C ILE A 293 -1.90 26.09 10.74
N VAL A 294 -2.01 26.56 11.99
CA VAL A 294 -0.87 27.06 12.78
C VAL A 294 -0.82 26.47 14.17
N GLN A 295 0.37 26.05 14.61
CA GLN A 295 0.65 25.57 15.96
C GLN A 295 1.68 26.48 16.65
N PRO A 296 1.25 27.60 17.25
CA PRO A 296 2.17 28.65 17.73
C PRO A 296 3.12 28.19 18.84
N GLU A 297 2.77 27.12 19.55
CA GLU A 297 3.56 26.55 20.66
C GLU A 297 4.30 25.26 20.26
N GLY A 298 4.33 24.94 18.97
CA GLY A 298 4.88 23.70 18.45
C GLY A 298 3.87 22.54 18.44
N VAL A 299 4.40 21.36 18.11
CA VAL A 299 3.64 20.11 18.05
C VAL A 299 3.57 19.41 19.41
N SER A 300 2.56 18.55 19.58
CA SER A 300 2.32 17.78 20.81
C SER A 300 2.95 16.39 20.79
N PHE A 301 3.48 15.96 19.65
CA PHE A 301 4.24 14.71 19.52
C PHE A 301 5.73 14.96 19.75
N LYS A 302 6.45 13.90 20.13
CA LYS A 302 7.90 13.90 20.30
C LYS A 302 8.50 12.81 19.43
N MET A 303 9.67 13.11 18.87
CA MET A 303 10.46 12.18 18.08
C MET A 303 11.81 11.91 18.75
N ASN A 304 12.21 10.64 18.81
CA ASN A 304 13.56 10.21 19.15
C ASN A 304 14.07 9.24 18.07
N GLY A 305 14.74 9.79 17.05
CA GLY A 305 15.00 9.02 15.84
C GLY A 305 13.68 8.59 15.19
N HIS A 306 13.46 7.27 15.12
CA HIS A 306 12.25 6.66 14.57
C HIS A 306 11.18 6.35 15.62
N GLU A 307 11.41 6.61 16.91
CA GLU A 307 10.39 6.47 17.96
C GLU A 307 9.53 7.73 18.06
N LEU A 308 8.22 7.53 18.08
CA LEU A 308 7.18 8.55 18.16
C LEU A 308 6.40 8.40 19.48
N GLU A 309 6.22 9.50 20.21
CA GLU A 309 5.34 9.57 21.38
C GLU A 309 4.31 10.70 21.21
N TRP A 310 3.02 10.39 21.40
CA TRP A 310 1.94 11.37 21.26
C TRP A 310 0.69 10.94 22.02
N GLN A 311 0.14 11.80 22.89
CA GLN A 311 -1.16 11.57 23.56
C GLN A 311 -1.34 10.12 24.07
N ASN A 312 -0.41 9.66 24.91
CA ASN A 312 -0.30 8.30 25.46
C ASN A 312 0.13 7.20 24.48
N TRP A 313 0.14 7.42 23.17
CA TRP A 313 0.71 6.51 22.20
C TRP A 313 2.23 6.53 22.23
N LYS A 314 2.83 5.35 22.03
CA LYS A 314 4.25 5.19 21.69
C LYS A 314 4.40 4.12 20.61
N MET A 315 5.21 4.39 19.60
CA MET A 315 5.48 3.47 18.48
C MET A 315 6.83 3.74 17.82
N HIS A 316 7.30 2.79 17.02
CA HIS A 316 8.44 2.91 16.11
C HIS A 316 7.94 3.03 14.66
N ILE A 317 8.54 3.90 13.86
CA ILE A 317 8.21 4.13 12.46
C ILE A 317 9.38 3.64 11.59
N SER A 318 9.18 2.56 10.84
CA SER A 318 10.17 2.02 9.91
C SER A 318 9.81 2.37 8.45
N PHE A 319 10.82 2.28 7.59
CA PHE A 319 10.70 2.39 6.14
C PHE A 319 11.33 1.17 5.46
N THR A 320 10.63 0.53 4.55
CA THR A 320 11.16 -0.60 3.75
C THR A 320 10.90 -0.40 2.26
N HIS A 321 11.77 -0.96 1.42
CA HIS A 321 11.65 -0.90 -0.04
C HIS A 321 10.29 -1.42 -0.55
N ARG A 322 9.69 -2.42 0.13
CA ARG A 322 8.46 -3.08 -0.29
C ARG A 322 7.19 -2.46 0.29
N GLU A 323 7.13 -2.26 1.59
CA GLU A 323 5.89 -1.81 2.27
C GLU A 323 5.80 -0.29 2.35
N GLY A 324 6.92 0.42 2.17
CA GLY A 324 7.03 1.81 2.56
C GLY A 324 6.99 1.92 4.07
N ILE A 325 5.92 2.51 4.63
CA ILE A 325 5.75 2.65 6.07
C ILE A 325 5.43 1.29 6.72
N ALA A 326 6.12 0.99 7.83
CA ALA A 326 5.68 0.00 8.79
C ALA A 326 5.76 0.55 10.21
N LEU A 327 4.67 0.42 10.97
CA LEU A 327 4.61 0.86 12.37
C LEU A 327 4.79 -0.33 13.28
N SER A 328 5.70 -0.22 14.25
CA SER A 328 6.02 -1.32 15.16
C SER A 328 5.90 -0.92 16.62
N THR A 329 5.74 -1.91 17.50
CA THR A 329 5.76 -1.77 18.97
C THR A 329 4.77 -0.71 19.46
N ILE A 330 3.55 -0.73 18.92
CA ILE A 330 2.49 0.23 19.24
C ILE A 330 1.96 -0.09 20.63
N THR A 331 2.11 0.87 21.54
CA THR A 331 1.67 0.79 22.93
C THR A 331 0.86 2.02 23.31
N TYR A 332 0.07 1.89 24.38
CA TYR A 332 -0.68 2.98 24.98
C TYR A 332 -0.36 3.07 26.49
N ASN A 333 -0.08 4.28 26.97
CA ASN A 333 0.10 4.58 28.38
C ASN A 333 -1.26 4.80 29.06
N ASP A 334 -1.77 3.75 29.69
CA ASP A 334 -3.00 3.78 30.48
C ASP A 334 -2.66 4.13 31.93
N ASN A 335 -2.60 5.44 32.23
CA ASN A 335 -2.40 5.96 33.58
C ASN A 335 -1.12 5.46 34.27
N GLY A 336 0.00 5.49 33.55
CA GLY A 336 1.31 5.02 34.02
C GLY A 336 1.59 3.55 33.70
N LYS A 337 0.60 2.81 33.19
CA LYS A 337 0.78 1.43 32.74
C LYS A 337 0.89 1.38 31.23
N ILE A 338 2.07 1.02 30.73
CA ILE A 338 2.27 0.76 29.31
C ILE A 338 1.57 -0.56 28.93
N ARG A 339 0.64 -0.48 27.99
CA ARG A 339 -0.13 -1.63 27.50
C ARG A 339 0.12 -1.79 26.01
N PRO A 340 0.64 -2.95 25.56
CA PRO A 340 0.83 -3.20 24.14
C PRO A 340 -0.51 -3.35 23.41
N ILE A 341 -0.53 -2.98 22.12
CA ILE A 341 -1.70 -3.10 21.24
C ILE A 341 -1.31 -3.88 19.99
N LEU A 342 -0.32 -3.42 19.22
CA LEU A 342 0.16 -4.11 18.02
C LEU A 342 1.69 -4.22 18.07
N TYR A 343 2.25 -5.38 17.73
CA TYR A 343 3.68 -5.48 17.45
C TYR A 343 4.04 -4.85 16.12
N ARG A 344 3.22 -5.04 15.07
CA ARG A 344 3.48 -4.50 13.75
C ARG A 344 2.21 -4.23 12.93
N LEU A 345 2.21 -3.14 12.17
CA LEU A 345 1.12 -2.72 11.29
C LEU A 345 1.69 -2.18 9.97
N SER A 346 1.34 -2.79 8.84
CA SER A 346 1.82 -2.36 7.52
C SER A 346 0.92 -2.85 6.38
N LEU A 347 1.12 -2.27 5.19
CA LEU A 347 0.62 -2.83 3.93
C LEU A 347 1.57 -3.92 3.45
N ALA A 348 1.13 -5.18 3.48
CA ALA A 348 1.96 -6.33 3.11
C ALA A 348 1.89 -6.67 1.62
N GLU A 349 0.76 -6.42 0.96
CA GLU A 349 0.61 -6.63 -0.48
C GLU A 349 -0.50 -5.76 -1.07
N MET A 350 -0.46 -5.58 -2.37
CA MET A 350 -1.51 -4.95 -3.16
C MET A 350 -1.68 -5.69 -4.48
N VAL A 351 -2.89 -5.70 -5.04
CA VAL A 351 -3.13 -6.15 -6.41
C VAL A 351 -4.16 -5.29 -7.14
N VAL A 352 -3.87 -4.97 -8.41
CA VAL A 352 -4.73 -4.17 -9.30
C VAL A 352 -5.19 -4.99 -10.51
N PRO A 353 -6.22 -5.83 -10.36
CA PRO A 353 -6.73 -6.65 -11.45
C PRO A 353 -7.59 -5.84 -12.42
N TYR A 354 -7.22 -5.80 -13.70
CA TYR A 354 -8.08 -5.26 -14.76
C TYR A 354 -9.08 -6.31 -15.27
N GLY A 355 -10.28 -5.86 -15.64
CA GLY A 355 -11.42 -6.69 -16.00
C GLY A 355 -11.63 -6.93 -17.50
N ALA A 356 -10.79 -6.36 -18.36
CA ALA A 356 -10.86 -6.56 -19.81
C ALA A 356 -10.27 -7.94 -20.19
N PRO A 357 -11.09 -8.88 -20.71
CA PRO A 357 -10.65 -10.24 -20.99
C PRO A 357 -9.83 -10.37 -22.27
N GLU A 358 -9.92 -9.43 -23.19
CA GLU A 358 -9.29 -9.49 -24.49
C GLU A 358 -7.78 -9.29 -24.42
N TYR A 359 -7.07 -10.09 -25.22
CA TYR A 359 -5.60 -10.09 -25.24
C TYR A 359 -5.03 -8.71 -25.62
N PRO A 360 -3.96 -8.22 -24.96
CA PRO A 360 -3.20 -8.78 -23.83
C PRO A 360 -3.63 -8.28 -22.45
N HIS A 361 -4.78 -7.63 -22.32
CA HIS A 361 -5.18 -6.96 -21.09
C HIS A 361 -5.29 -7.86 -19.84
N PRO A 362 -5.52 -9.19 -19.91
CA PRO A 362 -5.41 -10.06 -18.75
C PRO A 362 -4.06 -9.98 -18.02
N ARG A 363 -2.97 -9.57 -18.70
CA ARG A 363 -1.65 -9.35 -18.08
C ARG A 363 -1.62 -8.15 -17.13
N LYS A 364 -2.61 -7.24 -17.20
CA LYS A 364 -2.75 -6.11 -16.29
C LYS A 364 -3.33 -6.57 -14.96
N PHE A 365 -2.44 -7.12 -14.15
CA PHE A 365 -2.74 -7.69 -12.84
C PHE A 365 -1.55 -7.41 -11.92
N ALA A 366 -1.26 -6.12 -11.75
CA ALA A 366 -0.05 -5.67 -11.06
C ALA A 366 -0.14 -5.95 -9.56
N PHE A 367 0.92 -6.50 -8.99
CA PHE A 367 1.07 -6.60 -7.54
C PHE A 367 1.98 -5.50 -7.07
N ASP A 368 1.48 -4.28 -6.88
CA ASP A 368 2.38 -3.13 -6.85
C ASP A 368 3.43 -3.19 -5.73
N SER A 369 3.09 -3.77 -4.58
CA SER A 369 4.06 -3.98 -3.48
C SER A 369 5.05 -5.10 -3.84
N GLY A 370 4.56 -6.28 -4.22
CA GLY A 370 5.41 -7.43 -4.54
C GLY A 370 6.18 -7.40 -5.87
N GLU A 371 5.73 -6.64 -6.85
CA GLU A 371 6.36 -6.51 -8.18
C GLU A 371 7.22 -5.27 -8.30
N TYR A 372 6.96 -4.18 -7.58
CA TYR A 372 7.73 -2.93 -7.70
C TYR A 372 8.26 -2.38 -6.37
N GLY A 373 7.44 -2.46 -5.32
CA GLY A 373 7.74 -1.94 -3.98
C GLY A 373 7.14 -0.55 -3.74
N MET A 374 6.38 -0.39 -2.66
CA MET A 374 5.77 0.89 -2.31
C MET A 374 6.81 1.92 -1.85
N GLY A 375 7.87 1.46 -1.17
CA GLY A 375 8.92 2.33 -0.67
C GLY A 375 9.88 2.80 -1.77
N THR A 376 10.26 1.91 -2.70
CA THR A 376 11.05 2.28 -3.89
C THR A 376 10.33 3.29 -4.78
N MET A 377 9.00 3.26 -4.76
CA MET A 377 8.10 4.13 -5.52
C MET A 377 7.62 5.36 -4.75
N ALA A 378 8.11 5.57 -3.53
CA ALA A 378 7.68 6.68 -2.69
C ALA A 378 8.19 8.03 -3.22
N ASN A 379 7.38 9.07 -3.04
CA ASN A 379 7.71 10.43 -3.47
C ASN A 379 8.53 11.18 -2.42
N GLU A 380 9.27 12.20 -2.85
CA GLU A 380 9.77 13.24 -1.95
C GLU A 380 8.65 14.25 -1.68
N LEU A 381 8.12 14.24 -0.46
CA LEU A 381 6.99 15.07 -0.05
C LEU A 381 7.45 16.51 0.18
N SER A 382 6.72 17.46 -0.40
CA SER A 382 7.00 18.88 -0.33
C SER A 382 6.24 19.56 0.82
N LEU A 383 6.96 20.35 1.61
CA LEU A 383 6.39 21.10 2.73
C LEU A 383 5.32 22.09 2.23
N GLY A 384 4.11 21.98 2.78
CA GLY A 384 2.99 22.89 2.45
C GLY A 384 2.19 22.53 1.20
N CYS A 385 2.57 21.46 0.48
CA CYS A 385 1.81 20.91 -0.63
C CYS A 385 1.13 19.60 -0.21
N ASP A 386 1.91 18.55 0.03
CA ASP A 386 1.40 17.19 0.32
C ASP A 386 0.91 17.07 1.77
N CYS A 387 1.62 17.74 2.70
CA CYS A 387 1.27 17.79 4.12
C CYS A 387 1.23 19.25 4.59
N VAL A 388 0.13 19.66 5.22
CA VAL A 388 -0.14 21.06 5.61
C VAL A 388 -0.18 21.21 7.13
N GLY A 389 0.54 22.20 7.67
CA GLY A 389 0.63 22.46 9.11
C GLY A 389 2.08 22.51 9.58
N GLN A 390 2.37 22.02 10.80
CA GLN A 390 3.73 21.81 11.27
C GLN A 390 4.11 20.34 11.10
N ILE A 391 5.06 20.08 10.19
CA ILE A 391 5.36 18.74 9.71
C ILE A 391 6.77 18.31 10.16
N HIS A 392 6.89 17.07 10.62
CA HIS A 392 8.16 16.38 10.77
C HIS A 392 8.31 15.33 9.67
N TYR A 393 9.47 15.27 9.02
CA TYR A 393 9.74 14.29 7.98
C TYR A 393 10.76 13.26 8.43
N LEU A 394 10.56 11.99 8.02
CA LEU A 394 11.58 10.95 8.07
C LEU A 394 12.04 10.60 6.65
N PRO A 395 13.33 10.28 6.46
CA PRO A 395 13.86 9.83 5.18
C PRO A 395 13.60 8.34 4.95
N GLY A 396 13.78 7.92 3.70
CA GLY A 396 13.84 6.51 3.31
C GLY A 396 14.98 6.27 2.34
N SER A 397 15.43 5.02 2.28
CA SER A 397 16.50 4.61 1.37
C SER A 397 16.32 3.20 0.86
N TYR A 398 16.80 2.96 -0.35
CA TYR A 398 16.84 1.65 -1.00
C TYR A 398 18.12 1.52 -1.85
N VAL A 399 18.35 0.34 -2.43
CA VAL A 399 19.57 0.04 -3.19
C VAL A 399 19.37 0.26 -4.68
N ALA A 400 20.35 0.85 -5.36
CA ALA A 400 20.43 0.91 -6.83
C ALA A 400 21.14 -0.33 -7.40
N HIS A 401 21.08 -0.53 -8.71
CA HIS A 401 21.68 -1.68 -9.43
C HIS A 401 23.17 -1.85 -9.18
N ASP A 402 23.90 -0.75 -9.03
CA ASP A 402 25.33 -0.73 -8.74
C ASP A 402 25.65 -1.00 -7.26
N GLY A 403 24.63 -1.01 -6.41
CA GLY A 403 24.68 -1.20 -4.97
C GLY A 403 24.96 0.08 -4.17
N SER A 404 24.79 1.26 -4.78
CA SER A 404 24.69 2.52 -4.06
C SER A 404 23.34 2.64 -3.34
N ALA A 405 23.29 3.48 -2.31
CA ALA A 405 22.06 3.81 -1.61
C ALA A 405 21.38 5.01 -2.27
N VAL A 406 20.15 4.83 -2.72
CA VAL A 406 19.25 5.91 -3.17
C VAL A 406 18.50 6.43 -1.96
N ILE A 407 18.46 7.76 -1.79
CA ILE A 407 17.90 8.42 -0.62
C ILE A 407 16.75 9.35 -1.05
N VAL A 408 15.61 9.23 -0.36
CA VAL A 408 14.47 10.13 -0.46
C VAL A 408 14.32 10.86 0.88
N LYS A 409 14.62 12.17 0.92
CA LYS A 409 14.80 12.90 2.19
C LYS A 409 13.51 13.07 2.99
N ASN A 410 12.40 13.32 2.29
CA ASN A 410 11.11 13.63 2.90
C ASN A 410 10.05 12.59 2.51
N VAL A 411 10.26 11.32 2.84
CA VAL A 411 9.40 10.23 2.34
C VAL A 411 8.18 9.96 3.23
N ILE A 412 8.33 10.16 4.55
CA ILE A 412 7.24 10.03 5.51
C ILE A 412 6.97 11.39 6.13
N CYS A 413 5.73 11.86 6.10
CA CYS A 413 5.32 13.06 6.81
C CYS A 413 4.54 12.71 8.09
N ILE A 414 4.86 13.40 9.18
CA ILE A 414 4.28 13.20 10.50
C ILE A 414 3.76 14.53 11.00
N HIS A 415 2.47 14.58 11.33
CA HIS A 415 1.83 15.78 11.84
C HIS A 415 0.60 15.42 12.69
N GLU A 416 0.04 16.40 13.39
CA GLU A 416 -1.24 16.26 14.07
C GLU A 416 -2.23 17.28 13.52
N GLU A 417 -3.50 16.88 13.43
CA GLU A 417 -4.55 17.73 12.87
C GLU A 417 -5.84 17.63 13.67
N ASP A 418 -6.62 18.72 13.64
CA ASP A 418 -7.96 18.73 14.18
C ASP A 418 -8.86 17.76 13.40
N SER A 419 -9.64 16.98 14.13
CA SER A 419 -10.56 15.97 13.59
C SER A 419 -11.97 16.15 14.17
N GLY A 420 -12.38 17.39 14.40
CA GLY A 420 -13.74 17.72 14.85
C GLY A 420 -13.99 17.47 16.34
N VAL A 421 -15.17 16.96 16.68
CA VAL A 421 -15.58 16.71 18.08
C VAL A 421 -15.18 15.30 18.51
N LEU A 422 -14.55 15.18 19.67
CA LEU A 422 -14.20 13.90 20.29
C LEU A 422 -15.39 13.33 21.05
N TRP A 423 -15.92 14.12 21.99
CA TRP A 423 -17.16 13.82 22.70
C TRP A 423 -17.84 15.11 23.15
N LYS A 424 -19.16 15.05 23.31
CA LYS A 424 -19.98 16.16 23.78
C LYS A 424 -21.19 15.63 24.54
N HIS A 425 -21.57 16.32 25.62
CA HIS A 425 -22.85 16.10 26.28
C HIS A 425 -23.44 17.43 26.75
N THR A 426 -24.77 17.54 26.75
CA THR A 426 -25.51 18.68 27.27
C THR A 426 -26.71 18.19 28.08
N ASP A 427 -26.82 18.60 29.34
CA ASP A 427 -28.02 18.39 30.13
C ASP A 427 -29.10 19.41 29.72
N TYR A 428 -30.21 18.93 29.17
CA TYR A 428 -31.30 19.75 28.66
C TYR A 428 -32.18 20.36 29.76
N ARG A 429 -32.06 19.88 31.00
CA ARG A 429 -32.91 20.32 32.12
C ARG A 429 -32.61 21.78 32.47
N PRO A 430 -33.58 22.54 33.03
CA PRO A 430 -33.32 23.89 33.52
C PRO A 430 -32.11 23.91 34.48
N GLY A 431 -31.11 24.76 34.20
CA GLY A 431 -29.84 24.81 34.95
C GLY A 431 -28.80 23.75 34.55
N GLY A 432 -29.07 22.93 33.53
CA GLY A 432 -28.17 21.91 33.00
C GLY A 432 -26.92 22.50 32.34
N ARG A 433 -25.83 21.73 32.38
CA ARG A 433 -24.51 22.11 31.82
C ARG A 433 -24.19 21.27 30.59
N GLY A 434 -23.38 21.83 29.70
CA GLY A 434 -22.78 21.09 28.60
C GLY A 434 -21.26 21.14 28.64
N GLN A 435 -20.63 20.14 28.02
CA GLN A 435 -19.18 20.06 27.81
C GLN A 435 -18.90 19.50 26.42
N THR A 436 -17.91 20.06 25.74
CA THR A 436 -17.44 19.61 24.42
C THR A 436 -15.92 19.48 24.45
N VAL A 437 -15.41 18.36 23.97
CA VAL A 437 -13.97 18.13 23.78
C VAL A 437 -13.70 17.92 22.30
N ARG A 438 -12.67 18.59 21.77
CA ARG A 438 -12.26 18.46 20.38
C ARG A 438 -11.34 17.25 20.20
N ARG A 439 -11.42 16.64 19.02
CA ARG A 439 -10.62 15.49 18.61
C ARG A 439 -9.41 15.98 17.86
N ARG A 440 -8.24 15.49 18.26
CA ARG A 440 -7.02 15.58 17.45
C ARG A 440 -6.61 14.18 17.01
N ARG A 441 -6.04 14.10 15.82
CA ARG A 441 -5.42 12.87 15.31
C ARG A 441 -3.97 13.11 14.96
N LEU A 442 -3.14 12.10 15.19
CA LEU A 442 -1.78 12.03 14.67
C LEU A 442 -1.83 11.29 13.34
N VAL A 443 -1.10 11.77 12.35
CA VAL A 443 -1.03 11.21 11.00
C VAL A 443 0.42 10.88 10.68
N VAL A 444 0.68 9.63 10.31
CA VAL A 444 1.93 9.18 9.69
C VAL A 444 1.59 8.80 8.25
N SER A 445 2.12 9.53 7.27
CA SER A 445 1.71 9.46 5.86
C SER A 445 2.87 9.30 4.89
N MET A 446 2.61 8.62 3.77
CA MET A 446 3.51 8.48 2.62
C MET A 446 2.69 8.52 1.34
N VAL A 447 3.26 9.10 0.27
CA VAL A 447 2.71 9.01 -1.09
C VAL A 447 3.66 8.18 -1.94
N CYS A 448 3.13 7.27 -2.75
CA CYS A 448 3.89 6.55 -3.78
C CYS A 448 3.20 6.63 -5.14
N THR A 449 4.02 6.70 -6.20
CA THR A 449 3.57 6.76 -7.59
C THR A 449 3.91 5.47 -8.30
N LEU A 450 2.88 4.78 -8.78
CA LEU A 450 2.97 3.52 -9.50
C LEU A 450 2.55 3.77 -10.95
N ALA A 451 3.52 4.21 -11.75
CA ALA A 451 3.30 4.70 -13.11
C ALA A 451 2.21 5.77 -13.15
N ASN A 452 0.98 5.40 -13.52
CA ASN A 452 -0.14 6.31 -13.68
C ASN A 452 -0.88 6.64 -12.37
N TYR A 453 -0.80 5.79 -11.34
CA TYR A 453 -1.57 5.96 -10.09
C TYR A 453 -0.73 6.53 -8.95
N GLU A 454 -1.37 7.34 -8.11
CA GLU A 454 -0.86 7.76 -6.80
C GLU A 454 -1.66 7.11 -5.67
N TYR A 455 -0.93 6.57 -4.69
CA TYR A 455 -1.49 6.05 -3.43
C TYR A 455 -0.97 6.84 -2.25
N ILE A 456 -1.89 7.37 -1.44
CA ILE A 456 -1.58 8.07 -0.18
C ILE A 456 -1.95 7.14 0.98
N TRP A 457 -0.94 6.73 1.72
CA TRP A 457 -1.05 5.81 2.85
C TRP A 457 -1.05 6.58 4.16
N ASN A 458 -2.19 6.63 4.86
CA ASN A 458 -2.31 7.32 6.14
C ASN A 458 -2.56 6.34 7.29
N TYR A 459 -1.66 6.35 8.27
CA TYR A 459 -1.84 5.69 9.56
C TYR A 459 -2.20 6.76 10.58
N GLN A 460 -3.43 6.68 11.12
CA GLN A 460 -4.00 7.71 11.96
C GLN A 460 -4.28 7.18 13.37
N PHE A 461 -3.86 7.93 14.39
CA PHE A 461 -4.05 7.58 15.80
C PHE A 461 -4.86 8.65 16.49
N TYR A 462 -5.78 8.23 17.35
CA TYR A 462 -6.73 9.13 17.99
C TYR A 462 -6.67 9.06 19.52
N GLN A 463 -7.12 10.14 20.15
CA GLN A 463 -7.14 10.28 21.61
C GLN A 463 -8.13 9.32 22.31
N ASP A 464 -9.09 8.73 21.59
CA ASP A 464 -9.98 7.68 22.10
C ASP A 464 -9.38 6.26 22.06
N GLY A 465 -8.11 6.12 21.66
CA GLY A 465 -7.46 4.83 21.49
C GLY A 465 -7.74 4.16 20.14
N THR A 466 -8.48 4.81 19.23
CA THR A 466 -8.74 4.28 17.88
C THR A 466 -7.49 4.41 17.00
N ILE A 467 -7.24 3.39 16.18
CA ILE A 467 -6.30 3.41 15.05
C ILE A 467 -7.14 3.37 13.76
N GLU A 468 -6.81 4.20 12.78
CA GLU A 468 -7.42 4.20 11.45
C GLU A 468 -6.35 4.06 10.38
N LEU A 469 -6.66 3.26 9.37
CA LEU A 469 -5.87 3.10 8.17
C LEU A 469 -6.68 3.65 7.02
N GLU A 470 -6.13 4.62 6.31
CA GLU A 470 -6.76 5.22 5.14
C GLU A 470 -5.82 5.11 3.94
N ALA A 471 -6.32 4.50 2.87
CA ALA A 471 -5.74 4.59 1.54
C ALA A 471 -6.53 5.64 0.76
N ARG A 472 -5.81 6.56 0.12
CA ARG A 472 -6.39 7.48 -0.86
C ARG A 472 -5.82 7.18 -2.23
N LEU A 473 -6.70 7.04 -3.22
CA LEU A 473 -6.33 6.75 -4.59
C LEU A 473 -6.57 8.01 -5.42
N THR A 474 -5.57 8.47 -6.16
CA THR A 474 -5.65 9.60 -7.09
C THR A 474 -4.67 9.35 -8.24
N GLY A 475 -4.35 10.36 -9.05
CA GLY A 475 -3.52 10.20 -10.23
C GLY A 475 -4.32 10.01 -11.50
N ILE A 476 -3.75 9.34 -12.48
CA ILE A 476 -4.30 9.23 -13.83
C ILE A 476 -4.75 7.79 -14.09
N LEU A 477 -5.89 7.63 -14.78
CA LEU A 477 -6.36 6.31 -15.19
C LEU A 477 -5.35 5.65 -16.15
N GLN A 478 -5.09 4.35 -15.98
CA GLN A 478 -4.47 3.58 -17.05
C GLN A 478 -5.47 3.44 -18.19
N VAL A 479 -5.05 3.86 -19.38
CA VAL A 479 -5.92 3.90 -20.56
C VAL A 479 -5.30 3.17 -21.73
N TYR A 480 -6.15 2.84 -22.68
CA TYR A 480 -5.75 2.32 -23.97
C TYR A 480 -6.59 2.98 -25.07
N VAL A 481 -6.04 3.00 -26.29
CA VAL A 481 -6.72 3.63 -27.43
C VAL A 481 -7.98 2.87 -27.78
N ALA A 482 -9.04 3.58 -28.16
CA ALA A 482 -10.27 2.99 -28.68
C ALA A 482 -10.54 3.47 -30.11
N GLN A 483 -11.12 2.59 -30.92
CA GLN A 483 -11.54 2.94 -32.28
C GLN A 483 -12.81 3.81 -32.25
N ASP A 484 -12.99 4.66 -33.25
CA ASP A 484 -14.23 5.42 -33.44
C ASP A 484 -15.46 4.49 -33.44
N GLY A 485 -16.42 4.79 -32.55
CA GLY A 485 -17.65 4.02 -32.41
C GLY A 485 -17.49 2.66 -31.72
N GLU A 486 -16.30 2.33 -31.21
CA GLU A 486 -16.09 1.15 -30.36
C GLU A 486 -16.86 1.28 -29.05
N LYS A 487 -17.49 0.19 -28.62
CA LYS A 487 -18.22 0.10 -27.35
C LYS A 487 -17.70 -1.10 -26.56
N SER A 488 -16.71 -0.87 -25.69
CA SER A 488 -16.26 -1.91 -24.76
C SER A 488 -17.27 -2.09 -23.62
N LYS A 489 -17.48 -3.35 -23.21
CA LYS A 489 -18.28 -3.69 -22.01
C LYS A 489 -17.45 -3.71 -20.73
N TYR A 490 -16.14 -3.55 -20.87
CA TYR A 490 -15.14 -3.76 -19.81
C TYR A 490 -14.34 -2.48 -19.52
N GLY A 491 -14.85 -1.33 -19.97
CA GLY A 491 -14.24 -0.03 -19.78
C GLY A 491 -15.21 1.09 -20.10
N THR A 492 -14.79 2.30 -19.75
CA THR A 492 -15.50 3.55 -20.01
C THR A 492 -14.67 4.40 -20.97
N LEU A 493 -15.29 4.93 -22.02
CA LEU A 493 -14.72 6.04 -22.79
C LEU A 493 -14.78 7.32 -21.96
N VAL A 494 -13.67 7.67 -21.31
CA VAL A 494 -13.55 8.86 -20.46
C VAL A 494 -13.29 10.13 -21.27
N ALA A 495 -12.77 9.96 -22.49
CA ALA A 495 -12.62 10.97 -23.51
C ALA A 495 -12.74 10.31 -24.91
N PRO A 496 -12.93 11.08 -26.00
CA PRO A 496 -12.90 10.55 -27.35
C PRO A 496 -11.65 9.68 -27.59
N ASN A 497 -11.87 8.41 -27.95
CA ASN A 497 -10.84 7.41 -28.24
C ASN A 497 -9.92 7.04 -27.06
N VAL A 498 -10.27 7.42 -25.83
CA VAL A 498 -9.52 7.06 -24.61
C VAL A 498 -10.40 6.14 -23.76
N ASN A 499 -10.06 4.85 -23.74
CA ASN A 499 -10.79 3.83 -22.98
C ASN A 499 -10.07 3.49 -21.68
N ALA A 500 -10.74 3.76 -20.55
CA ALA A 500 -10.30 3.35 -19.23
C ALA A 500 -10.99 2.05 -18.82
N GLN A 501 -10.23 0.97 -18.71
CA GLN A 501 -10.77 -0.36 -18.41
C GLN A 501 -11.17 -0.49 -16.93
N TYR A 502 -12.23 -1.24 -16.64
CA TYR A 502 -12.65 -1.55 -15.27
C TYR A 502 -11.55 -2.31 -14.54
N HIS A 503 -11.36 -2.02 -13.26
CA HIS A 503 -10.35 -2.68 -12.45
C HIS A 503 -10.70 -2.62 -10.95
N GLN A 504 -9.98 -3.36 -10.14
CA GLN A 504 -10.08 -3.26 -8.67
C GLN A 504 -8.76 -2.78 -8.10
N HIS A 505 -8.80 -2.20 -6.91
CA HIS A 505 -7.61 -1.95 -6.09
C HIS A 505 -7.82 -2.72 -4.78
N LEU A 506 -7.05 -3.77 -4.57
CA LEU A 506 -7.18 -4.66 -3.42
C LEU A 506 -5.88 -4.69 -2.63
N PHE A 507 -5.97 -4.54 -1.32
CA PHE A 507 -4.85 -4.34 -0.42
C PHE A 507 -4.88 -5.37 0.69
N SER A 508 -3.72 -5.89 1.08
CA SER A 508 -3.56 -6.76 2.24
C SER A 508 -2.81 -6.02 3.34
N VAL A 509 -3.52 -5.61 4.39
CA VAL A 509 -2.92 -5.02 5.58
C VAL A 509 -2.52 -6.15 6.54
N ARG A 510 -1.23 -6.23 6.91
CA ARG A 510 -0.74 -7.15 7.94
C ARG A 510 -0.86 -6.47 9.30
N VAL A 511 -1.65 -7.09 10.17
CA VAL A 511 -1.81 -6.74 11.58
C VAL A 511 -1.20 -7.85 12.41
N ASP A 512 -0.18 -7.50 13.17
CA ASP A 512 0.52 -8.38 14.12
C ASP A 512 0.15 -7.93 15.53
N PRO A 513 -0.97 -8.46 16.07
CA PRO A 513 -1.52 -7.98 17.32
C PRO A 513 -0.68 -8.39 18.53
N MET A 514 -0.69 -7.51 19.53
CA MET A 514 -0.11 -7.75 20.85
C MET A 514 -1.04 -7.13 21.90
N ILE A 515 -2.33 -7.43 21.83
CA ILE A 515 -3.36 -6.80 22.68
C ILE A 515 -3.11 -7.16 24.13
N ASP A 516 -2.61 -6.21 24.94
CA ASP A 516 -2.25 -6.38 26.36
C ASP A 516 -1.24 -7.53 26.64
N GLY A 517 -0.60 -8.07 25.61
CA GLY A 517 0.32 -9.21 25.65
C GLY A 517 0.38 -9.94 24.31
N LEU A 518 1.29 -10.90 24.20
CA LEU A 518 1.64 -11.60 22.95
C LEU A 518 0.55 -12.58 22.47
N ASN A 519 -0.13 -13.25 23.40
CA ASN A 519 -1.08 -14.30 23.06
C ASN A 519 -2.48 -13.71 22.89
N ASN A 520 -3.02 -13.79 21.68
CA ASN A 520 -4.31 -13.22 21.32
C ASN A 520 -5.21 -14.25 20.63
N THR A 521 -6.50 -13.92 20.52
CA THR A 521 -7.54 -14.75 19.90
C THR A 521 -8.41 -13.86 19.02
N VAL A 522 -8.88 -14.37 17.89
CA VAL A 522 -9.90 -13.70 17.07
C VAL A 522 -11.29 -14.25 17.39
N ILE A 523 -12.22 -13.36 17.71
CA ILE A 523 -13.65 -13.67 17.89
C ILE A 523 -14.43 -13.06 16.73
N GLU A 524 -15.12 -13.91 15.99
CA GLU A 524 -16.16 -13.51 15.03
C GLU A 524 -17.48 -13.29 15.76
N SER A 525 -18.22 -12.25 15.41
CA SER A 525 -19.50 -11.89 16.03
C SER A 525 -20.52 -11.55 14.97
N ASP A 526 -21.63 -12.28 14.95
CA ASP A 526 -22.78 -12.03 14.10
C ASP A 526 -23.88 -11.33 14.91
N VAL A 527 -24.55 -10.34 14.33
CA VAL A 527 -25.72 -9.65 14.91
C VAL A 527 -26.98 -10.28 14.32
N LEU A 528 -27.83 -10.84 15.17
CA LEU A 528 -28.99 -11.61 14.76
C LEU A 528 -30.24 -11.13 15.51
N PRO A 529 -31.44 -11.10 14.86
CA PRO A 529 -32.70 -11.17 15.59
C PRO A 529 -32.65 -12.37 16.57
N ILE A 530 -33.40 -12.33 17.66
CA ILE A 530 -33.44 -13.47 18.60
C ILE A 530 -33.99 -14.70 17.84
N PRO A 531 -33.17 -15.73 17.53
CA PRO A 531 -33.54 -16.74 16.52
C PRO A 531 -34.76 -17.58 16.91
N GLU A 532 -34.97 -17.79 18.20
CA GLU A 532 -36.02 -18.65 18.74
C GLU A 532 -37.19 -17.86 19.37
N ALA A 533 -37.28 -16.55 19.13
CA ALA A 533 -38.33 -15.71 19.72
C ALA A 533 -39.09 -14.88 18.68
N GLU A 534 -40.28 -15.36 18.33
CA GLU A 534 -41.21 -14.68 17.42
C GLU A 534 -41.84 -13.43 18.04
N THR A 535 -42.33 -12.52 17.19
CA THR A 535 -43.10 -11.37 17.64
C THR A 535 -44.36 -11.84 18.37
N GLY A 536 -44.58 -11.30 19.57
CA GLY A 536 -45.69 -11.69 20.46
C GLY A 536 -45.33 -12.76 21.48
N SER A 537 -44.13 -13.36 21.44
CA SER A 537 -43.68 -14.27 22.50
C SER A 537 -43.36 -13.53 23.79
N THR A 538 -43.18 -14.26 24.90
CA THR A 538 -42.75 -13.68 26.18
C THR A 538 -41.35 -13.07 26.06
N GLU A 539 -40.49 -13.71 25.28
CA GLU A 539 -39.08 -13.37 25.10
C GLU A 539 -38.88 -12.19 24.12
N ASN A 540 -39.83 -11.95 23.20
CA ASN A 540 -39.73 -10.91 22.18
C ASN A 540 -41.09 -10.34 21.76
N PHE A 541 -41.90 -9.91 22.73
CA PHE A 541 -43.29 -9.48 22.51
C PHE A 541 -43.47 -8.46 21.38
N ALA A 542 -42.60 -7.45 21.30
CA ALA A 542 -42.67 -6.41 20.27
C ALA A 542 -41.81 -6.72 19.02
N GLY A 543 -41.13 -7.86 18.96
CA GLY A 543 -40.32 -8.26 17.80
C GLY A 543 -39.02 -7.47 17.60
N ASN A 544 -38.66 -6.60 18.53
CA ASN A 544 -37.53 -5.66 18.40
C ASN A 544 -36.19 -6.24 18.87
N GLY A 545 -36.18 -7.41 19.49
CA GLY A 545 -34.99 -7.99 20.11
C GLY A 545 -33.97 -8.52 19.10
N PHE A 546 -32.70 -8.26 19.38
CA PHE A 546 -31.55 -8.82 18.67
C PHE A 546 -30.41 -9.10 19.66
N LEU A 547 -29.47 -9.95 19.27
CA LEU A 547 -28.33 -10.37 20.07
C LEU A 547 -27.07 -10.51 19.22
N THR A 548 -25.93 -10.68 19.89
CA THR A 548 -24.67 -11.07 19.24
C THR A 548 -24.40 -12.54 19.47
N GLN A 549 -24.12 -13.29 18.40
CA GLN A 549 -23.63 -14.66 18.47
C GLN A 549 -22.12 -14.66 18.18
N GLU A 550 -21.33 -15.07 19.17
CA GLU A 550 -19.87 -15.08 19.09
C GLU A 550 -19.34 -16.48 18.69
N THR A 551 -18.36 -16.52 17.79
CA THR A 551 -17.61 -17.71 17.40
C THR A 551 -16.13 -17.44 17.61
N VAL A 552 -15.48 -18.21 18.48
CA VAL A 552 -14.03 -18.16 18.67
C VAL A 552 -13.35 -18.90 17.51
N LEU A 553 -12.44 -18.22 16.80
CA LEU A 553 -11.64 -18.87 15.76
C LEU A 553 -10.49 -19.63 16.43
N LYS A 554 -10.60 -20.96 16.47
CA LYS A 554 -9.62 -21.84 17.13
C LYS A 554 -8.52 -22.35 16.22
N LYS A 555 -8.81 -22.41 14.92
CA LYS A 555 -7.87 -22.88 13.90
C LYS A 555 -7.69 -21.83 12.82
N GLU A 556 -6.52 -21.84 12.18
CA GLU A 556 -6.19 -20.95 11.08
C GLU A 556 -7.35 -20.89 10.07
N ALA A 557 -7.76 -19.70 9.66
CA ALA A 557 -8.92 -19.55 8.79
C ALA A 557 -8.89 -18.27 7.98
N GLY A 558 -9.38 -18.35 6.74
CA GLY A 558 -9.95 -17.22 6.03
C GLY A 558 -11.46 -17.15 6.28
N ARG A 559 -12.01 -15.96 6.57
CA ARG A 559 -13.44 -15.79 6.89
C ARG A 559 -14.12 -14.81 5.94
N PRO A 560 -15.30 -15.15 5.38
CA PRO A 560 -16.08 -14.21 4.59
C PRO A 560 -16.80 -13.21 5.51
N TYR A 561 -17.09 -12.03 4.96
CA TYR A 561 -18.03 -11.10 5.57
C TYR A 561 -19.48 -11.49 5.23
N ASP A 562 -20.38 -11.39 6.21
CA ASP A 562 -21.81 -11.62 6.04
C ASP A 562 -22.56 -10.30 6.30
N TRP A 563 -23.09 -9.70 5.24
CA TRP A 563 -23.77 -8.39 5.29
C TRP A 563 -25.11 -8.45 6.02
N GLU A 564 -25.83 -9.57 5.92
CA GLU A 564 -27.14 -9.74 6.54
C GLU A 564 -27.03 -9.87 8.05
N LYS A 565 -25.92 -10.44 8.53
CA LYS A 565 -25.61 -10.59 9.95
C LYS A 565 -24.76 -9.47 10.52
N GLU A 566 -24.43 -8.48 9.69
CA GLU A 566 -23.52 -7.38 10.04
C GLU A 566 -22.24 -7.89 10.73
N ARG A 567 -21.64 -8.96 10.18
CA ARG A 567 -20.53 -9.70 10.81
C ARG A 567 -19.40 -8.77 11.25
N ARG A 568 -18.79 -9.06 12.40
CA ARG A 568 -17.67 -8.30 12.97
C ARG A 568 -16.59 -9.23 13.50
N TRP A 569 -15.37 -8.72 13.61
CA TRP A 569 -14.28 -9.44 14.28
C TRP A 569 -13.68 -8.59 15.40
N ARG A 570 -13.17 -9.27 16.43
CA ARG A 570 -12.41 -8.68 17.53
C ARG A 570 -11.15 -9.49 17.76
N ILE A 571 -10.03 -8.81 17.95
CA ILE A 571 -8.79 -9.41 18.44
C ILE A 571 -8.76 -9.16 19.94
N VAL A 572 -8.70 -10.23 20.74
CA VAL A 572 -8.83 -10.16 22.20
C VAL A 572 -7.68 -10.87 22.90
N ASN A 573 -7.49 -10.53 24.17
CA ASN A 573 -6.62 -11.25 25.09
C ASN A 573 -7.42 -11.77 26.28
N SER A 574 -7.61 -13.09 26.32
CA SER A 574 -8.43 -13.76 27.35
C SER A 574 -7.75 -13.85 28.71
N ALA A 575 -6.47 -13.49 28.84
CA ALA A 575 -5.79 -13.42 30.13
C ALA A 575 -6.14 -12.16 30.94
N ARG A 576 -6.89 -11.21 30.36
CA ARG A 576 -7.47 -10.09 31.09
C ARG A 576 -8.92 -9.84 30.67
N GLN A 577 -9.79 -9.74 31.66
CA GLN A 577 -11.18 -9.35 31.47
C GLN A 577 -11.43 -7.95 32.00
N HIS A 578 -12.33 -7.24 31.33
CA HIS A 578 -12.80 -5.95 31.78
C HIS A 578 -13.68 -6.10 33.02
N TYR A 579 -13.37 -5.31 34.05
CA TYR A 579 -13.93 -5.47 35.40
C TYR A 579 -15.46 -5.45 35.49
N SER A 580 -16.14 -4.72 34.59
CA SER A 580 -17.60 -4.57 34.61
C SER A 580 -18.31 -5.45 33.59
N SER A 581 -17.99 -5.31 32.31
CA SER A 581 -18.58 -6.13 31.23
C SER A 581 -18.24 -7.62 31.30
N GLY A 582 -17.17 -8.02 32.01
CA GLY A 582 -16.70 -9.40 32.07
C GLY A 582 -16.17 -9.95 30.75
N LYS A 583 -16.06 -9.10 29.71
CA LYS A 583 -15.55 -9.46 28.39
C LYS A 583 -14.03 -9.32 28.37
N ASP A 584 -13.38 -10.15 27.56
CA ASP A 584 -11.95 -10.06 27.29
C ASP A 584 -11.58 -8.68 26.75
N VAL A 585 -10.42 -8.17 27.16
CA VAL A 585 -9.88 -6.91 26.61
C VAL A 585 -9.57 -7.10 25.12
N GLY A 586 -9.92 -6.13 24.28
CA GLY A 586 -9.80 -6.33 22.84
C GLY A 586 -9.85 -5.08 21.99
N TYR A 587 -9.61 -5.27 20.69
CA TYR A 587 -9.82 -4.29 19.63
C TYR A 587 -10.76 -4.88 18.57
N VAL A 588 -11.79 -4.13 18.19
CA VAL A 588 -12.70 -4.43 17.07
C VAL A 588 -11.99 -4.12 15.77
N VAL A 589 -12.10 -5.03 14.80
CA VAL A 589 -11.67 -4.82 13.42
C VAL A 589 -12.88 -4.36 12.60
N ALA A 590 -13.02 -3.05 12.42
CA ALA A 590 -14.14 -2.44 11.71
C ALA A 590 -13.75 -2.13 10.26
N MET A 591 -14.17 -3.03 9.35
CA MET A 591 -13.81 -2.99 7.92
C MET A 591 -15.00 -2.85 6.96
N LYS A 592 -16.22 -2.62 7.47
CA LYS A 592 -17.44 -2.56 6.64
C LYS A 592 -17.30 -1.65 5.40
N GLY A 593 -16.68 -0.48 5.56
CA GLY A 593 -16.47 0.47 4.46
C GLY A 593 -15.40 0.07 3.44
N GLY A 594 -14.61 -0.96 3.71
CA GLY A 594 -13.52 -1.39 2.83
C GLY A 594 -13.60 -2.81 2.31
N ILE A 595 -14.66 -3.55 2.63
CA ILE A 595 -14.86 -4.91 2.11
C ILE A 595 -15.27 -4.83 0.64
N THR A 596 -14.42 -5.40 -0.23
CA THR A 596 -14.66 -5.47 -1.66
C THR A 596 -14.60 -6.92 -2.15
N PRO A 597 -15.62 -7.40 -2.89
CA PRO A 597 -15.61 -8.75 -3.47
C PRO A 597 -14.58 -8.86 -4.60
N MET A 598 -13.99 -10.03 -4.78
CA MET A 598 -13.09 -10.31 -5.91
C MET A 598 -13.86 -10.83 -7.11
N PHE A 599 -13.70 -10.19 -8.29
CA PHE A 599 -14.42 -10.56 -9.51
C PHE A 599 -13.64 -11.52 -10.42
N ALA A 600 -12.31 -11.55 -10.32
CA ALA A 600 -11.54 -12.55 -11.04
C ALA A 600 -11.90 -13.96 -10.54
N ARG A 601 -11.93 -14.93 -11.45
CA ARG A 601 -12.34 -16.29 -11.11
C ARG A 601 -11.24 -17.05 -10.38
N LYS A 602 -11.64 -17.88 -9.41
CA LYS A 602 -10.72 -18.73 -8.61
C LYS A 602 -9.96 -19.78 -9.42
N ASP A 603 -10.49 -20.19 -10.58
CA ASP A 603 -9.83 -21.13 -11.50
C ASP A 603 -8.84 -20.45 -12.46
N GLY A 604 -8.85 -19.12 -12.56
CA GLY A 604 -7.96 -18.35 -13.41
C GLY A 604 -6.58 -18.11 -12.77
N TRP A 605 -5.53 -18.10 -13.59
CA TRP A 605 -4.16 -17.80 -13.15
C TRP A 605 -4.02 -16.41 -12.51
N ALA A 606 -4.87 -15.47 -12.92
CA ALA A 606 -4.93 -14.12 -12.36
C ALA A 606 -5.14 -14.15 -10.84
N LEU A 607 -6.23 -14.77 -10.35
CA LEU A 607 -6.51 -14.83 -8.91
C LEU A 607 -5.63 -15.84 -8.15
N LYS A 608 -5.15 -16.90 -8.79
CA LYS A 608 -4.30 -17.91 -8.10
C LYS A 608 -3.06 -17.31 -7.41
N ARG A 609 -2.49 -16.26 -7.99
CA ARG A 609 -1.32 -15.54 -7.43
C ARG A 609 -1.69 -14.60 -6.28
N ALA A 610 -2.95 -14.19 -6.19
CA ALA A 610 -3.48 -13.24 -5.20
C ALA A 610 -4.40 -13.94 -4.21
N ALA A 611 -3.95 -15.06 -3.62
CA ALA A 611 -4.81 -15.89 -2.79
C ALA A 611 -5.44 -15.12 -1.60
N PHE A 612 -4.76 -14.08 -1.09
CA PHE A 612 -5.27 -13.20 -0.04
C PHE A 612 -6.61 -12.52 -0.37
N CYS A 613 -6.93 -12.36 -1.67
CA CYS A 613 -8.20 -11.80 -2.11
C CYS A 613 -9.42 -12.72 -1.94
N ASN A 614 -9.23 -14.00 -1.54
CA ASN A 614 -10.35 -14.92 -1.37
C ASN A 614 -11.22 -14.61 -0.14
N TYR A 615 -10.68 -13.92 0.88
CA TYR A 615 -11.41 -13.56 2.11
C TYR A 615 -11.00 -12.17 2.60
N PRO A 616 -11.93 -11.39 3.19
CA PRO A 616 -11.63 -10.11 3.83
C PRO A 616 -10.71 -10.21 5.05
N ILE A 617 -10.73 -11.34 5.76
CA ILE A 617 -9.84 -11.57 6.90
C ILE A 617 -9.24 -12.97 6.83
N TRP A 618 -7.95 -13.04 7.13
CA TRP A 618 -7.21 -14.26 7.35
C TRP A 618 -6.53 -14.23 8.70
N VAL A 619 -6.53 -15.37 9.38
CA VAL A 619 -5.86 -15.53 10.67
C VAL A 619 -4.99 -16.77 10.61
N CYS A 620 -3.71 -16.61 10.91
CA CYS A 620 -2.76 -17.72 11.05
C CYS A 620 -1.91 -17.54 12.31
N ARG A 621 -1.23 -18.61 12.72
CA ARG A 621 -0.19 -18.48 13.75
C ARG A 621 1.03 -17.77 13.16
N ASP A 622 1.69 -16.94 13.94
CA ASP A 622 3.02 -16.46 13.56
C ASP A 622 4.05 -17.61 13.64
N VAL A 623 4.92 -17.65 12.65
CA VAL A 623 6.06 -18.57 12.57
C VAL A 623 7.26 -17.72 12.20
N GLU A 624 8.21 -17.64 13.13
CA GLU A 624 9.45 -16.88 12.97
C GLU A 624 10.63 -17.85 12.93
N ASP A 625 11.41 -17.80 11.86
CA ASP A 625 12.60 -18.62 11.65
C ASP A 625 13.83 -17.75 11.31
N GLU A 626 14.87 -18.33 10.71
CA GLU A 626 16.10 -17.60 10.36
C GLU A 626 15.88 -16.54 9.26
N GLN A 627 14.81 -16.69 8.47
CA GLN A 627 14.38 -15.79 7.39
C GLN A 627 13.31 -14.78 7.86
N GLY A 628 12.87 -14.87 9.13
CA GLY A 628 11.95 -13.92 9.76
C GLY A 628 10.54 -14.46 9.94
N SER A 629 9.57 -13.55 10.12
CA SER A 629 8.15 -13.88 10.27
C SER A 629 7.46 -14.07 8.91
N ARG A 630 6.25 -14.64 8.90
CA ARG A 630 5.34 -14.60 7.74
C ARG A 630 4.97 -13.14 7.42
N MET A 631 5.43 -12.66 6.27
CA MET A 631 5.29 -11.24 5.88
C MET A 631 4.42 -11.04 4.63
N TRP A 632 4.63 -11.82 3.57
CA TRP A 632 4.13 -11.54 2.23
C TRP A 632 2.98 -12.47 1.83
N PRO A 633 1.71 -12.04 1.86
CA PRO A 633 0.58 -12.94 1.67
C PRO A 633 0.42 -13.47 0.23
N ALA A 634 1.10 -12.87 -0.75
CA ALA A 634 1.26 -13.37 -2.12
C ALA A 634 2.67 -13.96 -2.37
N GLY A 635 3.47 -14.11 -1.32
CA GLY A 635 4.84 -14.57 -1.33
C GLY A 635 5.89 -13.52 -1.65
N LYS A 636 7.14 -13.88 -1.35
CA LYS A 636 8.28 -12.96 -1.42
C LYS A 636 8.62 -12.53 -2.85
N PHE A 637 8.53 -13.43 -3.82
CA PHE A 637 8.94 -13.19 -5.20
C PHE A 637 7.73 -13.31 -6.14
N VAL A 638 7.08 -12.19 -6.44
CA VAL A 638 5.80 -12.13 -7.16
C VAL A 638 5.90 -12.04 -8.69
N PRO A 639 6.87 -11.31 -9.28
CA PRO A 639 6.95 -11.18 -10.73
C PRO A 639 6.93 -12.52 -11.47
N GLN A 640 6.16 -12.61 -12.56
CA GLN A 640 6.06 -13.79 -13.43
C GLN A 640 5.52 -15.09 -12.80
N THR A 641 5.02 -15.03 -11.56
CA THR A 641 4.36 -16.20 -10.95
C THR A 641 3.09 -16.58 -11.72
N ARG A 642 2.73 -17.86 -11.74
CA ARG A 642 1.48 -18.38 -12.35
C ARG A 642 0.48 -18.82 -11.29
N ASP A 643 1.00 -19.57 -10.33
CA ASP A 643 0.28 -20.21 -9.24
C ASP A 643 0.73 -19.57 -7.92
N SER A 644 -0.03 -19.82 -6.85
CA SER A 644 0.35 -19.34 -5.51
C SER A 644 1.70 -19.95 -5.10
N PRO A 645 2.69 -19.15 -4.66
CA PRO A 645 3.94 -19.69 -4.18
C PRO A 645 3.74 -20.48 -2.86
N ALA A 646 4.70 -21.35 -2.54
CA ALA A 646 4.65 -22.16 -1.32
C ALA A 646 4.67 -21.33 -0.03
N ASP A 647 5.30 -20.15 -0.08
CA ASP A 647 5.30 -19.17 1.00
C ASP A 647 4.24 -18.09 0.71
N ALA A 648 2.97 -18.44 0.80
CA ALA A 648 1.83 -17.54 0.63
C ALA A 648 0.70 -17.90 1.58
N ILE A 649 -0.29 -17.01 1.70
CA ILE A 649 -1.31 -17.10 2.75
C ILE A 649 -2.17 -18.36 2.69
N ASP A 650 -2.46 -18.88 1.50
CA ASP A 650 -3.20 -20.13 1.30
C ASP A 650 -2.39 -21.37 1.68
N SER A 651 -1.07 -21.29 1.62
CA SER A 651 -0.15 -22.32 2.12
C SER A 651 0.06 -22.23 3.63
N TRP A 652 -0.04 -21.04 4.21
CA TRP A 652 0.05 -20.83 5.66
C TRP A 652 -1.23 -21.21 6.39
N VAL A 653 -2.41 -20.98 5.78
CA VAL A 653 -3.73 -21.15 6.39
C VAL A 653 -4.38 -22.43 5.88
N LYS A 654 -4.01 -23.58 6.47
CA LYS A 654 -4.58 -24.90 6.12
C LYS A 654 -5.72 -25.34 7.03
N GLY A 655 -6.01 -24.58 8.09
CA GLY A 655 -7.00 -24.97 9.11
C GLY A 655 -6.50 -26.07 10.03
N GLU A 656 -5.17 -26.22 10.16
CA GLU A 656 -4.53 -27.28 10.90
C GLU A 656 -3.99 -26.80 12.25
N GLN A 657 -3.37 -25.61 12.31
CA GLN A 657 -2.76 -25.09 13.53
C GLN A 657 -3.75 -24.41 14.47
N ASN A 658 -3.46 -24.44 15.77
CA ASN A 658 -4.18 -23.66 16.78
C ASN A 658 -3.85 -22.16 16.64
N ILE A 659 -4.87 -21.32 16.82
CA ILE A 659 -4.75 -19.85 16.87
C ILE A 659 -5.52 -19.24 18.07
N GLU A 660 -6.11 -20.06 18.95
CA GLU A 660 -6.72 -19.58 20.19
C GLU A 660 -5.64 -19.39 21.25
N ASN A 661 -5.49 -18.16 21.75
CA ASN A 661 -4.51 -17.77 22.77
C ASN A 661 -3.05 -18.04 22.36
N GLU A 662 -2.70 -17.66 21.13
CA GLU A 662 -1.37 -17.83 20.53
C GLU A 662 -0.83 -16.48 20.00
N ASP A 663 0.44 -16.45 19.61
CA ASP A 663 0.99 -15.38 18.77
C ASP A 663 0.45 -15.57 17.34
N ILE A 664 -0.42 -14.66 16.92
CA ILE A 664 -1.19 -14.77 15.67
C ILE A 664 -0.87 -13.61 14.74
N LEU A 665 -1.09 -13.83 13.44
CA LEU A 665 -1.11 -12.78 12.43
C LEU A 665 -2.50 -12.67 11.84
N VAL A 666 -2.91 -11.44 11.59
CA VAL A 666 -4.19 -11.11 10.95
C VAL A 666 -3.92 -10.33 9.67
N TYR A 667 -4.39 -10.84 8.54
CA TYR A 667 -4.32 -10.13 7.26
C TYR A 667 -5.71 -9.64 6.88
N LEU A 668 -5.84 -8.34 6.65
CA LEU A 668 -7.09 -7.68 6.28
C LEU A 668 -7.05 -7.35 4.80
N THR A 669 -7.93 -7.97 4.02
CA THR A 669 -8.12 -7.64 2.62
C THR A 669 -9.21 -6.59 2.46
N ILE A 670 -8.81 -5.40 2.01
CA ILE A 670 -9.68 -4.26 1.77
C ILE A 670 -9.50 -3.76 0.34
N GLY A 671 -10.43 -2.96 -0.17
CA GLY A 671 -10.24 -2.38 -1.49
C GLY A 671 -11.44 -1.64 -2.04
N THR A 672 -11.39 -1.32 -3.33
CA THR A 672 -12.49 -0.73 -4.09
C THR A 672 -12.57 -1.36 -5.50
N THR A 673 -13.76 -1.34 -6.09
CA THR A 673 -13.97 -1.68 -7.51
C THR A 673 -14.19 -0.40 -8.28
N HIS A 674 -13.26 -0.10 -9.18
CA HIS A 674 -13.28 1.13 -9.94
C HIS A 674 -13.93 0.91 -11.30
N ILE A 675 -15.09 1.53 -11.48
CA ILE A 675 -15.74 1.72 -12.78
C ILE A 675 -15.43 3.16 -13.19
N PRO A 676 -14.40 3.41 -14.03
CA PRO A 676 -13.95 4.76 -14.32
C PRO A 676 -15.05 5.61 -14.93
N ARG A 677 -15.02 6.90 -14.61
CA ARG A 677 -15.98 7.89 -15.11
C ARG A 677 -15.26 9.03 -15.82
N PRO A 678 -15.93 9.79 -16.70
CA PRO A 678 -15.34 11.00 -17.29
C PRO A 678 -14.82 12.01 -16.26
N GLU A 679 -15.42 12.08 -15.07
CA GLU A 679 -14.96 12.94 -13.97
C GLU A 679 -13.61 12.52 -13.38
N ASP A 680 -13.17 11.29 -13.65
CA ASP A 680 -11.87 10.78 -13.22
C ASP A 680 -10.76 11.15 -14.23
N TRP A 681 -11.08 11.91 -15.29
CA TRP A 681 -10.18 12.30 -16.39
C TRP A 681 -10.06 13.83 -16.51
N PRO A 682 -8.88 14.41 -16.79
CA PRO A 682 -7.58 13.74 -17.02
C PRO A 682 -6.82 13.31 -15.77
N VAL A 683 -7.19 13.82 -14.59
CA VAL A 683 -6.63 13.41 -13.30
C VAL A 683 -7.80 13.14 -12.36
N MET A 684 -7.74 12.00 -11.68
CA MET A 684 -8.80 11.47 -10.85
C MET A 684 -8.88 12.20 -9.51
N PRO A 685 -10.05 12.76 -9.14
CA PRO A 685 -10.31 13.20 -7.78
C PRO A 685 -10.15 12.05 -6.79
N VAL A 686 -9.72 12.37 -5.58
CA VAL A 686 -9.37 11.35 -4.60
C VAL A 686 -10.54 10.42 -4.23
N GLU A 687 -10.31 9.11 -4.29
CA GLU A 687 -11.19 8.06 -3.73
C GLU A 687 -10.65 7.63 -2.36
N HIS A 688 -11.52 7.58 -1.34
CA HIS A 688 -11.14 7.27 0.04
C HIS A 688 -11.56 5.85 0.43
N LEU A 689 -10.62 5.10 0.99
CA LEU A 689 -10.85 3.79 1.59
C LEU A 689 -10.28 3.79 3.01
N SER A 690 -11.11 3.54 4.03
CA SER A 690 -10.61 3.43 5.39
C SER A 690 -11.20 2.28 6.21
N ILE A 691 -10.39 1.79 7.14
CA ILE A 691 -10.78 0.82 8.17
C ILE A 691 -10.27 1.27 9.53
N THR A 692 -10.91 0.80 10.61
CA THR A 692 -10.51 1.18 11.98
C THR A 692 -10.31 -0.03 12.88
N LEU A 693 -9.33 0.08 13.78
CA LEU A 693 -9.17 -0.78 14.94
C LEU A 693 -9.58 0.02 16.17
N LYS A 694 -10.65 -0.42 16.86
CA LYS A 694 -11.25 0.34 17.98
C LYS A 694 -11.16 -0.43 19.29
N PRO A 695 -10.75 0.19 20.41
CA PRO A 695 -10.72 -0.49 21.70
C PRO A 695 -12.15 -0.91 22.11
N GLN A 696 -12.32 -2.15 22.53
CA GLN A 696 -13.54 -2.66 23.13
C GLN A 696 -13.19 -3.43 24.40
N SER A 697 -13.73 -2.97 25.53
CA SER A 697 -13.38 -3.51 26.85
C SER A 697 -11.89 -3.39 27.20
N PHE A 698 -11.07 -2.72 26.40
CA PHE A 698 -9.64 -2.55 26.66
C PHE A 698 -9.41 -1.60 27.84
N PHE A 699 -10.01 -0.41 27.81
CA PHE A 699 -9.97 0.58 28.89
C PHE A 699 -11.15 0.39 29.86
N THR A 700 -11.03 0.94 31.07
CA THR A 700 -12.10 0.88 32.09
C THR A 700 -13.26 1.84 31.83
N MET A 701 -12.99 2.90 31.07
CA MET A 701 -13.96 3.90 30.61
C MET A 701 -13.42 4.57 29.35
N ASN A 702 -14.09 5.62 28.86
CA ASN A 702 -13.55 6.44 27.77
C ASN A 702 -12.12 6.92 28.12
N PRO A 703 -11.08 6.54 27.36
CA PRO A 703 -9.70 6.88 27.67
C PRO A 703 -9.35 8.35 27.39
N SER A 704 -10.28 9.13 26.82
CA SER A 704 -10.11 10.54 26.49
C SER A 704 -10.77 11.52 27.47
N MET A 705 -11.15 11.05 28.66
CA MET A 705 -11.80 11.89 29.68
C MET A 705 -10.85 12.91 30.32
N ASP A 706 -9.54 12.72 30.19
CA ASP A 706 -8.48 13.62 30.62
C ASP A 706 -8.06 14.64 29.54
N VAL A 707 -8.58 14.51 28.32
CA VAL A 707 -8.36 15.48 27.24
C VAL A 707 -9.11 16.76 27.59
N PRO A 708 -8.43 17.92 27.67
CA PRO A 708 -9.06 19.16 28.08
C PRO A 708 -10.11 19.62 27.07
N GLY A 709 -11.23 20.13 27.58
CA GLY A 709 -12.14 20.96 26.80
C GLY A 709 -11.39 22.21 26.34
N THR A 710 -11.58 22.63 25.10
CA THR A 710 -10.92 23.81 24.55
C THR A 710 -11.93 24.75 23.92
N ARG A 711 -11.88 26.02 24.33
CA ARG A 711 -12.48 27.15 23.61
C ARG A 711 -11.38 27.83 22.83
N ASP A 712 -11.39 27.72 21.51
CA ASP A 712 -10.47 28.48 20.67
C ASP A 712 -10.98 29.93 20.51
N PRO A 713 -10.31 30.95 21.08
CA PRO A 713 -10.74 32.35 20.93
C PRO A 713 -10.60 32.88 19.49
N ARG A 714 -9.91 32.15 18.60
CA ARG A 714 -9.80 32.50 17.17
C ARG A 714 -11.01 32.07 16.36
N SER A 715 -11.84 31.17 16.89
CA SER A 715 -13.11 30.80 16.27
C SER A 715 -14.14 31.92 16.46
N VAL A 716 -14.47 32.62 15.38
CA VAL A 716 -15.44 33.73 15.34
C VAL A 716 -16.58 33.44 14.37
N ALA A 717 -17.70 34.15 14.50
CA ALA A 717 -18.81 34.03 13.56
C ALA A 717 -18.38 34.49 12.15
N ALA A 718 -18.67 33.68 11.13
CA ALA A 718 -18.33 34.00 9.74
C ALA A 718 -19.05 35.25 9.21
N PHE A 719 -20.22 35.57 9.80
CA PHE A 719 -21.01 36.75 9.48
C PHE A 719 -21.42 37.40 10.81
N SER A 720 -20.89 38.59 11.10
CA SER A 720 -21.38 39.40 12.22
C SER A 720 -22.80 39.86 11.89
N GLN A 721 -23.76 39.60 12.78
CA GLN A 721 -25.04 40.31 12.70
C GLN A 721 -24.78 41.78 13.07
N ASP A 722 -25.07 42.69 12.14
CA ASP A 722 -25.19 44.10 12.49
C ASP A 722 -26.31 44.27 13.52
N SER A 723 -25.97 44.94 14.62
CA SER A 723 -26.83 45.59 15.61
C SER A 723 -27.54 44.77 16.71
N SER A 724 -27.24 45.22 17.94
CA SER A 724 -28.13 45.39 19.09
C SER A 724 -28.82 44.20 19.75
N ASN A 725 -28.49 44.02 21.03
CA ASN A 725 -29.28 43.37 22.08
C ASN A 725 -29.72 41.92 21.83
N ASN A 726 -28.87 40.99 22.25
CA ASN A 726 -29.33 39.89 23.10
C ASN A 726 -28.14 39.22 23.80
N GLU A 727 -28.00 39.51 25.10
CA GLU A 727 -27.31 38.64 26.05
C GLU A 727 -28.11 37.33 26.20
N GLY A 728 -28.10 36.50 25.16
CA GLY A 728 -28.60 35.13 25.20
C GLY A 728 -27.47 34.22 25.67
N GLN A 729 -27.56 33.76 26.92
CA GLN A 729 -26.63 32.82 27.57
C GLN A 729 -26.22 31.67 26.63
N SER A 730 -24.96 31.67 26.17
CA SER A 730 -24.37 30.48 25.56
C SER A 730 -23.98 29.51 26.69
N ASN A 731 -24.88 28.60 27.05
CA ASN A 731 -24.64 27.58 28.10
C ASN A 731 -23.63 26.47 27.70
N CYS A 732 -22.82 26.65 26.64
CA CYS A 732 -21.68 25.79 26.38
C CYS A 732 -20.47 26.33 27.14
N HIS A 733 -20.18 25.72 28.28
CA HIS A 733 -18.92 25.92 28.98
C HIS A 733 -17.88 25.00 28.35
N CYS A 734 -16.84 25.61 27.78
CA CYS A 734 -15.64 24.93 27.28
C CYS A 734 -14.47 25.07 28.26
N ASP A 735 -14.75 25.53 29.50
CA ASP A 735 -13.78 25.74 30.58
C ASP A 735 -13.55 24.47 31.41
#